data_AF-A0A0M9E8V2-F1
#
_entry.id   AF-A0A0M9E8V2-F1
#
_cell.length_a   1.000
_cell.length_b   1.000
_cell.length_c   1.000
_cell.angle_alpha   90.00
_cell.angle_beta   90.00
_cell.angle_gamma   90.00
#
_symmetry.space_group_name_H-M   'P 1'
#
loop_
_entity.id
_entity.type
_entity.pdbx_description
1 polymer ?
#
loop_
_entity_poly.entity_id
_entity_poly.type
_entity_poly.pdbx_seq_one_letter_code
_entity_poly.pdbx_strand_id
1 'polypeptide(L)'
;ITYFGLEPIYDNTNTANRIIGLSNSDDTDAVLSQAGDQINLSGSTFEGITFNKPSASLTIQGLEGTDTITIQSLNLDSTELTIDAENIILLTGNTIESSANIFFNALDQDASKINSINDIQDRRASIEIDGNLNTSQNISLTASVIRDIHISDASEDSLNTETLSNAVIQMRNATINAAQFEVLASSDGVIITENTLANAKNSISEQVFAKIEESCQIAANQVTIRTSRGTDYQVTGRDAYNHISGDTQAWVKDSTITSNGDVSIFAEDSIKMSAESPEMSLDLSTIASNSTIGASSARNYLSGNVDAHLINSTLTVTGENTVSISAERKTQIKSKAQSGQLTESSGLLSGYTIELDGTYSSNVLIGHTKASIGSEAVEIDLSTEDFTNTSQWEEISTFEIDDIIPGMDLNISDSDSTAFGGLVVRNDVRSDVHAYINKANVSASGDIWVRAFETAGIWAQDLSTVESSGGSMFGGGSSNAVSAVIATNLVLSNANAYVTDSILKTSNNGDVVVYAENASTMIATISSHVKAGGKSVGVVLAFNTIGWDSQNILFNAIDSIFDTEIGDDNASLVKAYTKNTAINSSGSITVDAIMNGVFDALIENSATTIATSFGDNETLSVAPIISMNKLATEVEASISNATTLTAQKGDITVSAKDTSDMDVIVAASSVAIGVGAEEASGISIGISIANNELFIIYSQLTLNKKFFLFFYEFKIKLICYAIKACYSRIGEAWKNIFLIM
;
A
#
# COMPACT_ATOMS: atom_id res chain seq x y z
N ILE A 1 3.04 -38.77 -42.22
CA ILE A 1 1.79 -38.17 -41.72
C ILE A 1 1.62 -38.73 -40.32
N THR A 2 2.06 -37.98 -39.31
CA THR A 2 1.79 -38.31 -37.91
C THR A 2 0.42 -37.72 -37.63
N TYR A 3 -0.60 -38.56 -37.49
CA TYR A 3 -1.93 -38.11 -37.10
C TYR A 3 -1.88 -37.94 -35.59
N PHE A 4 -1.83 -36.70 -35.10
CA PHE A 4 -2.18 -36.42 -33.72
C PHE A 4 -3.71 -36.47 -33.70
N GLY A 5 -4.28 -37.55 -33.16
CA GLY A 5 -5.72 -37.63 -32.93
C GLY A 5 -6.14 -36.56 -31.92
N LEU A 6 -7.42 -36.17 -31.94
CA LEU A 6 -7.99 -35.32 -30.89
C LEU A 6 -7.87 -36.03 -29.54
N GLU A 7 -7.71 -35.25 -28.46
CA GLU A 7 -7.63 -35.82 -27.12
C GLU A 7 -9.02 -36.29 -26.66
N PRO A 8 -9.12 -37.45 -25.99
CA PRO A 8 -10.40 -37.94 -25.49
C PRO A 8 -10.89 -37.07 -24.33
N ILE A 9 -12.18 -36.76 -24.32
CA ILE A 9 -12.84 -36.09 -23.19
C ILE A 9 -13.05 -37.03 -22.01
N TYR A 10 -13.21 -36.46 -20.81
CA TYR A 10 -13.79 -37.15 -19.68
C TYR A 10 -15.32 -37.05 -19.71
N ASP A 11 -16.04 -38.15 -19.53
CA ASP A 11 -17.51 -38.14 -19.36
C ASP A 11 -17.91 -39.21 -18.35
N ASN A 12 -18.61 -38.81 -17.28
CA ASN A 12 -19.09 -39.76 -16.27
C ASN A 12 -20.30 -40.58 -16.76
N THR A 13 -20.88 -40.24 -17.92
CA THR A 13 -22.02 -40.89 -18.60
C THR A 13 -23.32 -40.93 -17.80
N ASN A 14 -23.40 -40.24 -16.65
CA ASN A 14 -24.59 -40.22 -15.81
C ASN A 14 -25.66 -39.30 -16.43
N THR A 15 -26.85 -39.83 -16.63
CA THR A 15 -27.95 -39.10 -17.30
C THR A 15 -28.68 -38.11 -16.40
N ALA A 16 -28.47 -38.15 -15.09
CA ALA A 16 -29.05 -37.21 -14.13
C ALA A 16 -28.06 -36.11 -13.76
N ASN A 17 -26.86 -36.50 -13.30
CA ASN A 17 -25.78 -35.58 -12.89
C ASN A 17 -24.58 -35.78 -13.81
N ARG A 18 -24.57 -35.10 -14.97
CA ARG A 18 -23.56 -35.33 -15.98
C ARG A 18 -22.37 -34.41 -15.76
N ILE A 19 -21.18 -34.99 -15.75
CA ILE A 19 -19.91 -34.27 -15.64
C ILE A 19 -19.09 -34.60 -16.88
N ILE A 20 -18.69 -33.57 -17.61
CA ILE A 20 -17.88 -33.67 -18.81
C ILE A 20 -16.65 -32.79 -18.62
N GLY A 21 -15.46 -33.38 -18.70
CA GLY A 21 -14.19 -32.65 -18.74
C GLY A 21 -13.70 -32.55 -20.17
N LEU A 22 -13.04 -31.45 -20.52
CA LEU A 22 -12.33 -31.30 -21.80
C LEU A 22 -11.07 -32.19 -21.80
N SER A 23 -10.00 -31.75 -22.46
CA SER A 23 -8.70 -32.40 -22.40
C SER A 23 -7.87 -31.91 -21.19
N ASN A 24 -6.66 -32.43 -21.01
CA ASN A 24 -5.73 -31.90 -20.01
C ASN A 24 -4.72 -30.89 -20.65
N SER A 25 -5.01 -30.47 -21.87
CA SER A 25 -4.23 -29.52 -22.65
C SER A 25 -5.04 -28.24 -22.84
N ASP A 26 -4.39 -27.15 -23.24
CA ASP A 26 -5.09 -25.88 -23.49
C ASP A 26 -6.24 -26.02 -24.51
N ASP A 27 -7.48 -25.89 -24.06
CA ASP A 27 -8.68 -25.94 -24.89
C ASP A 27 -9.29 -24.54 -25.11
N THR A 28 -8.68 -23.77 -26.01
CA THR A 28 -8.99 -22.34 -26.21
C THR A 28 -10.22 -22.04 -27.10
N ASP A 29 -10.88 -23.05 -27.67
CA ASP A 29 -12.00 -22.88 -28.61
C ASP A 29 -13.21 -23.78 -28.32
N ALA A 30 -13.39 -24.22 -27.08
CA ALA A 30 -14.51 -25.06 -26.69
C ALA A 30 -15.85 -24.29 -26.81
N VAL A 31 -16.84 -24.91 -27.45
CA VAL A 31 -18.18 -24.35 -27.66
C VAL A 31 -19.23 -25.29 -27.10
N LEU A 32 -20.03 -24.80 -26.16
CA LEU A 32 -21.21 -25.47 -25.63
C LEU A 32 -22.47 -24.91 -26.30
N SER A 33 -23.22 -25.76 -26.99
CA SER A 33 -24.39 -25.37 -27.78
C SER A 33 -25.54 -26.36 -27.63
N GLN A 34 -26.76 -25.96 -27.99
CA GLN A 34 -27.92 -26.84 -27.94
C GLN A 34 -28.73 -26.79 -29.23
N ALA A 35 -29.16 -27.97 -29.69
CA ALA A 35 -30.08 -28.15 -30.81
C ALA A 35 -31.22 -29.09 -30.39
N GLY A 36 -32.39 -28.53 -30.09
CA GLY A 36 -33.51 -29.30 -29.53
C GLY A 36 -33.16 -29.80 -28.12
N ASP A 37 -33.33 -31.10 -27.87
CA ASP A 37 -33.02 -31.73 -26.58
C ASP A 37 -31.55 -32.19 -26.46
N GLN A 38 -30.77 -32.02 -27.53
CA GLN A 38 -29.37 -32.41 -27.57
C GLN A 38 -28.46 -31.21 -27.31
N ILE A 39 -27.54 -31.40 -26.38
CA ILE A 39 -26.43 -30.48 -26.10
C ILE A 39 -25.20 -31.02 -26.81
N ASN A 40 -24.45 -30.13 -27.44
CA ASN A 40 -23.21 -30.42 -28.15
C ASN A 40 -22.07 -29.61 -27.55
N LEU A 41 -21.00 -30.29 -27.18
CA LEU A 41 -19.72 -29.71 -26.76
C LEU A 41 -18.68 -30.04 -27.83
N SER A 42 -18.03 -29.03 -28.39
CA SER A 42 -17.07 -29.21 -29.49
C SER A 42 -15.91 -28.24 -29.37
N GLY A 43 -14.72 -28.67 -29.80
CA GLY A 43 -13.51 -27.84 -29.93
C GLY A 43 -12.56 -28.46 -30.95
N SER A 44 -11.43 -27.82 -31.23
CA SER A 44 -10.42 -28.32 -32.19
C SER A 44 -9.36 -29.23 -31.57
N THR A 45 -9.30 -29.31 -30.24
CA THR A 45 -8.27 -29.96 -29.44
C THR A 45 -8.74 -31.28 -28.80
N PHE A 46 -10.05 -31.44 -28.57
CA PHE A 46 -10.66 -32.64 -27.98
C PHE A 46 -11.77 -33.27 -28.84
N GLU A 47 -12.10 -34.52 -28.57
CA GLU A 47 -13.22 -35.22 -29.22
C GLU A 47 -14.57 -34.63 -28.80
N GLY A 48 -15.24 -33.93 -29.71
CA GLY A 48 -16.58 -33.38 -29.45
C GLY A 48 -17.63 -34.44 -29.12
N ILE A 49 -18.61 -34.07 -28.29
CA ILE A 49 -19.67 -34.95 -27.82
C ILE A 49 -21.05 -34.32 -27.96
N THR A 50 -22.02 -35.13 -28.38
CA THR A 50 -23.43 -34.77 -28.35
C THR A 50 -24.17 -35.67 -27.37
N PHE A 51 -24.97 -35.09 -26.48
CA PHE A 51 -25.68 -35.79 -25.44
C PHE A 51 -27.06 -35.19 -25.15
N ASN A 52 -27.93 -35.98 -24.53
CA ASN A 52 -29.24 -35.47 -24.10
C ASN A 52 -29.07 -34.63 -22.83
N LYS A 53 -29.87 -33.58 -22.71
CA LYS A 53 -29.96 -32.76 -21.50
C LYS A 53 -30.10 -33.63 -20.22
N PRO A 54 -29.21 -33.50 -19.23
CA PRO A 54 -29.33 -34.20 -17.94
C PRO A 54 -30.56 -33.75 -17.15
N SER A 55 -31.09 -34.59 -16.27
CA SER A 55 -32.32 -34.25 -15.51
C SER A 55 -32.10 -33.50 -14.20
N ALA A 56 -30.86 -33.40 -13.70
CA ALA A 56 -30.55 -32.78 -12.41
C ALA A 56 -29.41 -31.75 -12.51
N SER A 57 -28.22 -32.14 -13.00
CA SER A 57 -27.10 -31.21 -13.19
C SER A 57 -26.26 -31.51 -14.44
N LEU A 58 -25.67 -30.45 -14.99
CA LEU A 58 -24.64 -30.47 -16.03
C LEU A 58 -23.43 -29.68 -15.54
N THR A 59 -22.29 -30.35 -15.44
CA THR A 59 -20.99 -29.74 -15.14
C THR A 59 -20.07 -29.91 -16.35
N ILE A 60 -19.55 -28.80 -16.88
CA ILE A 60 -18.46 -28.81 -17.86
C ILE A 60 -17.20 -28.30 -17.18
N GLN A 61 -16.09 -29.02 -17.34
CA GLN A 61 -14.81 -28.71 -16.70
C GLN A 61 -13.70 -28.56 -17.75
N GLY A 62 -12.92 -27.49 -17.68
CA GLY A 62 -11.69 -27.31 -18.45
C GLY A 62 -10.68 -28.41 -18.15
N LEU A 63 -10.45 -28.68 -16.86
CA LEU A 63 -9.44 -29.59 -16.30
C LEU A 63 -8.05 -28.93 -16.14
N GLU A 64 -7.02 -29.46 -16.80
CA GLU A 64 -5.66 -28.90 -16.77
C GLU A 64 -5.43 -28.13 -18.07
N GLY A 65 -4.65 -27.06 -18.01
CA GLY A 65 -4.39 -26.21 -19.18
C GLY A 65 -5.05 -24.85 -19.02
N THR A 66 -5.02 -24.06 -20.09
CA THR A 66 -5.77 -22.80 -20.19
C THR A 66 -6.99 -23.01 -21.08
N ASP A 67 -8.15 -23.09 -20.45
CA ASP A 67 -9.39 -23.44 -21.14
C ASP A 67 -10.29 -22.24 -21.36
N THR A 68 -10.96 -22.25 -22.50
CA THR A 68 -11.95 -21.25 -22.87
C THR A 68 -13.23 -21.93 -23.31
N ILE A 69 -14.31 -21.70 -22.56
CA ILE A 69 -15.64 -22.23 -22.86
C ILE A 69 -16.55 -21.10 -23.31
N THR A 70 -16.87 -21.10 -24.61
CA THR A 70 -17.88 -20.22 -25.19
C THR A 70 -19.25 -20.91 -25.17
N ILE A 71 -20.23 -20.27 -24.56
CA ILE A 71 -21.57 -20.82 -24.36
C ILE A 71 -22.53 -20.13 -25.33
N GLN A 72 -23.27 -20.94 -26.08
CA GLN A 72 -24.39 -20.48 -26.90
C GLN A 72 -25.71 -20.64 -26.14
N SER A 73 -26.83 -20.38 -26.80
CA SER A 73 -28.14 -20.50 -26.15
C SER A 73 -28.40 -21.90 -25.60
N LEU A 74 -28.78 -21.99 -24.32
CA LEU A 74 -29.12 -23.24 -23.63
C LEU A 74 -30.48 -23.09 -22.93
N ASN A 75 -31.34 -24.10 -23.07
CA ASN A 75 -32.54 -24.27 -22.27
C ASN A 75 -32.45 -25.59 -21.49
N LEU A 76 -32.22 -25.43 -20.19
CA LEU A 76 -31.88 -26.49 -19.24
C LEU A 76 -33.09 -26.98 -18.42
N ASP A 77 -34.31 -26.49 -18.64
CA ASP A 77 -35.49 -26.76 -17.78
C ASP A 77 -35.13 -26.66 -16.29
N SER A 78 -35.09 -27.78 -15.56
CA SER A 78 -34.78 -27.83 -14.13
C SER A 78 -33.35 -28.23 -13.80
N THR A 79 -32.45 -28.21 -14.79
CA THR A 79 -31.07 -28.71 -14.68
C THR A 79 -30.14 -27.60 -14.25
N GLU A 80 -29.40 -27.84 -13.17
CA GLU A 80 -28.35 -26.96 -12.69
C GLU A 80 -27.18 -26.94 -13.68
N LEU A 81 -26.60 -25.76 -13.90
CA LEU A 81 -25.43 -25.58 -14.75
C LEU A 81 -24.21 -25.19 -13.91
N THR A 82 -23.11 -25.90 -14.10
CA THR A 82 -21.79 -25.51 -13.62
C THR A 82 -20.81 -25.51 -14.78
N ILE A 83 -20.09 -24.40 -14.96
CA ILE A 83 -18.99 -24.28 -15.91
C ILE A 83 -17.74 -23.92 -15.10
N ASP A 84 -16.75 -24.81 -15.12
CA ASP A 84 -15.44 -24.62 -14.50
C ASP A 84 -14.40 -24.51 -15.64
N ALA A 85 -13.71 -23.38 -15.76
CA ALA A 85 -12.63 -23.15 -16.75
C ALA A 85 -11.81 -21.92 -16.33
N GLU A 86 -10.81 -21.49 -17.08
CA GLU A 86 -10.11 -20.22 -16.82
C GLU A 86 -10.85 -19.05 -17.50
N ASN A 87 -11.46 -19.29 -18.68
CA ASN A 87 -12.17 -18.28 -19.45
C ASN A 87 -13.58 -18.76 -19.81
N ILE A 88 -14.61 -18.02 -19.38
CA ILE A 88 -16.02 -18.36 -19.63
C ILE A 88 -16.71 -17.22 -20.36
N ILE A 89 -17.29 -17.50 -21.53
CA ILE A 89 -17.83 -16.47 -22.41
C ILE A 89 -19.28 -16.80 -22.78
N LEU A 90 -20.20 -15.86 -22.54
CA LEU A 90 -21.56 -15.88 -23.07
C LEU A 90 -21.75 -14.70 -24.02
N LEU A 91 -21.70 -14.95 -25.33
CA LEU A 91 -21.76 -13.91 -26.35
C LEU A 91 -23.15 -13.28 -26.51
N THR A 92 -23.18 -12.05 -27.03
CA THR A 92 -24.40 -11.31 -27.35
C THR A 92 -25.40 -12.12 -28.18
N GLY A 93 -26.68 -12.02 -27.83
CA GLY A 93 -27.77 -12.70 -28.52
C GLY A 93 -28.00 -14.15 -28.10
N ASN A 94 -27.17 -14.69 -27.19
CA ASN A 94 -27.40 -15.99 -26.57
C ASN A 94 -28.11 -15.85 -25.22
N THR A 95 -28.90 -16.86 -24.85
CA THR A 95 -29.61 -16.91 -23.58
C THR A 95 -29.44 -18.29 -22.93
N ILE A 96 -29.14 -18.30 -21.64
CA ILE A 96 -29.19 -19.50 -20.80
C ILE A 96 -30.44 -19.43 -19.93
N GLU A 97 -31.29 -20.45 -20.02
CA GLU A 97 -32.51 -20.60 -19.22
C GLU A 97 -32.44 -21.87 -18.36
N SER A 98 -32.67 -21.74 -17.05
CA SER A 98 -32.85 -22.86 -16.11
C SER A 98 -33.81 -22.46 -14.99
N SER A 99 -34.42 -23.41 -14.29
CA SER A 99 -35.13 -23.19 -13.02
C SER A 99 -34.27 -23.62 -11.81
N ALA A 100 -33.01 -23.99 -12.04
CA ALA A 100 -32.00 -24.35 -11.07
C ALA A 100 -30.82 -23.38 -11.11
N ASN A 101 -29.81 -23.58 -10.26
CA ASN A 101 -28.70 -22.64 -10.18
C ASN A 101 -27.85 -22.62 -11.47
N ILE A 102 -27.18 -21.50 -11.69
CA ILE A 102 -26.19 -21.32 -12.74
C ILE A 102 -24.90 -20.82 -12.07
N PHE A 103 -23.83 -21.60 -12.20
CA PHE A 103 -22.53 -21.32 -11.60
C PHE A 103 -21.46 -21.26 -12.69
N PHE A 104 -20.82 -20.10 -12.83
CA PHE A 104 -19.62 -19.95 -13.65
C PHE A 104 -18.44 -19.71 -12.72
N ASN A 105 -17.49 -20.64 -12.73
CA ASN A 105 -16.31 -20.62 -11.90
C ASN A 105 -15.09 -20.51 -12.81
N ALA A 106 -14.66 -19.28 -13.06
CA ALA A 106 -13.36 -19.00 -13.64
C ALA A 106 -12.28 -19.14 -12.56
N LEU A 107 -11.41 -20.14 -12.65
CA LEU A 107 -10.34 -20.37 -11.67
C LEU A 107 -9.03 -20.63 -12.41
N ASP A 108 -8.03 -19.78 -12.18
CA ASP A 108 -6.66 -20.05 -12.62
C ASP A 108 -5.73 -20.03 -11.41
N GLN A 109 -5.02 -21.13 -11.19
CA GLN A 109 -4.22 -21.33 -9.98
C GLN A 109 -2.93 -22.09 -10.25
N ASP A 110 -1.95 -21.92 -9.36
CA ASP A 110 -0.80 -22.81 -9.34
C ASP A 110 -1.22 -24.22 -8.88
N ALA A 111 -1.27 -25.16 -9.82
CA ALA A 111 -1.66 -26.55 -9.56
C ALA A 111 -0.83 -27.23 -8.47
N SER A 112 0.43 -26.79 -8.34
CA SER A 112 1.33 -27.13 -7.24
C SER A 112 2.24 -25.95 -6.95
N LYS A 113 2.76 -25.89 -5.73
CA LYS A 113 3.76 -24.89 -5.33
C LYS A 113 4.88 -24.74 -6.36
N ILE A 114 5.03 -23.54 -6.91
CA ILE A 114 6.08 -23.19 -7.85
C ILE A 114 7.38 -22.95 -7.07
N ASN A 115 8.44 -23.69 -7.42
CA ASN A 115 9.73 -23.64 -6.72
C ASN A 115 10.91 -23.24 -7.61
N SER A 116 10.65 -22.89 -8.86
CA SER A 116 11.64 -22.52 -9.86
C SER A 116 11.09 -21.39 -10.72
N ILE A 117 11.94 -20.41 -11.04
CA ILE A 117 11.56 -19.24 -11.86
C ILE A 117 11.07 -19.63 -13.26
N ASN A 118 11.54 -20.76 -13.79
CA ASN A 118 11.18 -21.21 -15.14
C ASN A 118 9.76 -21.77 -15.21
N ASP A 119 9.17 -22.10 -14.06
CA ASP A 119 7.84 -22.70 -13.95
C ASP A 119 6.77 -21.63 -13.62
N ILE A 120 7.18 -20.38 -13.40
CA ILE A 120 6.24 -19.26 -13.23
C ILE A 120 5.50 -19.06 -14.55
N GLN A 121 4.17 -19.05 -14.45
CA GLN A 121 3.27 -18.67 -15.52
C GLN A 121 2.36 -17.55 -15.01
N ASP A 122 1.91 -16.70 -15.93
CA ASP A 122 0.83 -15.76 -15.64
C ASP A 122 -0.45 -16.52 -15.30
N ARG A 123 -1.29 -15.91 -14.45
CA ARG A 123 -2.62 -16.45 -14.11
C ARG A 123 -3.71 -15.46 -14.47
N ARG A 124 -4.74 -15.95 -15.17
CA ARG A 124 -5.87 -15.18 -15.64
C ARG A 124 -7.16 -15.97 -15.52
N ALA A 125 -8.06 -15.50 -14.68
CA ALA A 125 -9.44 -15.98 -14.60
C ALA A 125 -10.37 -14.91 -15.19
N SER A 126 -11.17 -15.27 -16.20
CA SER A 126 -12.09 -14.32 -16.84
C SER A 126 -13.50 -14.87 -17.06
N ILE A 127 -14.49 -14.00 -16.85
CA ILE A 127 -15.89 -14.24 -17.23
C ILE A 127 -16.39 -13.05 -18.03
N GLU A 128 -16.89 -13.29 -19.23
CA GLU A 128 -17.46 -12.29 -20.14
C GLU A 128 -18.93 -12.62 -20.45
N ILE A 129 -19.86 -11.79 -19.99
CA ILE A 129 -21.31 -11.98 -20.16
C ILE A 129 -21.91 -10.85 -20.98
N ASP A 130 -22.13 -11.13 -22.26
CA ASP A 130 -22.85 -10.24 -23.16
C ASP A 130 -24.25 -10.76 -23.55
N GLY A 131 -24.58 -11.99 -23.15
CA GLY A 131 -25.89 -12.62 -23.32
C GLY A 131 -26.76 -12.61 -22.06
N ASN A 132 -27.90 -13.29 -22.11
CA ASN A 132 -28.86 -13.30 -21.01
C ASN A 132 -28.73 -14.55 -20.13
N LEU A 133 -28.89 -14.40 -18.82
CA LEU A 133 -28.95 -15.51 -17.86
C LEU A 133 -30.25 -15.44 -17.08
N ASN A 134 -31.06 -16.49 -17.16
CA ASN A 134 -32.39 -16.53 -16.55
C ASN A 134 -32.54 -17.77 -15.67
N THR A 135 -32.78 -17.55 -14.37
CA THR A 135 -33.21 -18.61 -13.46
C THR A 135 -34.15 -18.15 -12.35
N SER A 136 -34.92 -19.09 -11.81
CA SER A 136 -35.70 -18.91 -10.58
C SER A 136 -34.89 -19.13 -9.30
N GLN A 137 -33.64 -19.61 -9.40
CA GLN A 137 -32.71 -19.81 -8.29
C GLN A 137 -31.49 -18.89 -8.46
N ASN A 138 -30.29 -19.33 -8.07
CA ASN A 138 -29.15 -18.44 -7.93
C ASN A 138 -28.28 -18.42 -9.19
N ILE A 139 -27.66 -17.26 -9.45
CA ILE A 139 -26.57 -17.09 -10.40
C ILE A 139 -25.36 -16.63 -9.61
N SER A 140 -24.25 -17.35 -9.70
CA SER A 140 -22.95 -16.89 -9.18
C SER A 140 -21.90 -16.94 -10.29
N LEU A 141 -21.23 -15.81 -10.48
CA LEU A 141 -20.11 -15.63 -11.39
C LEU A 141 -18.88 -15.40 -10.52
N THR A 142 -17.94 -16.34 -10.52
CA THR A 142 -16.73 -16.27 -9.69
C THR A 142 -15.51 -16.33 -10.58
N ALA A 143 -14.66 -15.30 -10.57
CA ALA A 143 -13.34 -15.30 -11.19
C ALA A 143 -12.28 -15.22 -10.10
N SER A 144 -11.43 -16.23 -9.98
CA SER A 144 -10.43 -16.32 -8.93
C SER A 144 -9.06 -16.66 -9.47
N VAL A 145 -8.05 -15.92 -9.04
CA VAL A 145 -6.65 -16.29 -9.19
C VAL A 145 -6.08 -16.69 -7.84
N ILE A 146 -5.37 -17.83 -7.79
CA ILE A 146 -4.72 -18.32 -6.57
C ILE A 146 -3.24 -18.59 -6.85
N ARG A 147 -2.34 -17.93 -6.10
CA ARG A 147 -0.89 -18.07 -6.23
C ARG A 147 -0.28 -18.90 -5.10
N ASP A 148 0.62 -19.82 -5.42
CA ASP A 148 1.47 -20.55 -4.46
C ASP A 148 2.90 -20.62 -5.01
N ILE A 149 3.64 -19.53 -4.84
CA ILE A 149 5.02 -19.41 -5.32
C ILE A 149 5.94 -19.34 -4.11
N HIS A 150 6.93 -20.23 -4.08
CA HIS A 150 8.02 -20.18 -3.12
C HIS A 150 9.30 -20.56 -3.84
N ILE A 151 10.12 -19.58 -4.18
CA ILE A 151 11.38 -19.79 -4.88
C ILE A 151 12.51 -19.39 -3.95
N SER A 152 13.41 -20.32 -3.69
CA SER A 152 14.64 -20.07 -2.94
C SER A 152 15.86 -20.40 -3.77
N ASP A 153 16.85 -19.52 -3.73
CA ASP A 153 18.17 -19.71 -4.32
C ASP A 153 19.25 -19.37 -3.28
N ALA A 154 20.41 -19.99 -3.42
CA ALA A 154 21.59 -19.74 -2.61
C ALA A 154 22.82 -19.50 -3.50
N SER A 155 22.58 -18.95 -4.71
CA SER A 155 23.60 -18.49 -5.63
C SER A 155 23.94 -17.01 -5.40
N GLU A 156 25.06 -16.56 -5.96
CA GLU A 156 25.42 -15.13 -5.99
C GLU A 156 24.63 -14.36 -7.07
N ASP A 157 23.79 -15.04 -7.86
CA ASP A 157 22.96 -14.42 -8.89
C ASP A 157 21.68 -13.84 -8.28
N SER A 158 21.21 -12.71 -8.80
CA SER A 158 19.96 -12.11 -8.35
C SER A 158 18.76 -12.98 -8.71
N LEU A 159 17.82 -13.12 -7.76
CA LEU A 159 16.58 -13.87 -7.95
C LEU A 159 15.40 -12.91 -8.14
N ASN A 160 14.68 -13.03 -9.26
CA ASN A 160 13.56 -12.15 -9.58
C ASN A 160 12.34 -12.97 -10.01
N THR A 161 11.24 -12.79 -9.29
CA THR A 161 9.94 -13.41 -9.54
C THR A 161 9.04 -12.37 -10.22
N GLU A 162 8.69 -12.61 -11.47
CA GLU A 162 7.84 -11.73 -12.28
C GLU A 162 6.60 -12.48 -12.76
N THR A 163 5.41 -11.92 -12.55
CA THR A 163 4.17 -12.54 -13.03
C THR A 163 2.98 -11.58 -13.02
N LEU A 164 1.96 -11.91 -13.82
CA LEU A 164 0.64 -11.30 -13.83
C LEU A 164 -0.38 -12.18 -13.10
N SER A 165 -1.31 -11.54 -12.38
CA SER A 165 -2.43 -12.21 -11.69
C SER A 165 -3.70 -11.39 -11.88
N ASN A 166 -4.56 -11.83 -12.81
CA ASN A 166 -5.75 -11.07 -13.21
C ASN A 166 -7.03 -11.87 -13.01
N ALA A 167 -7.96 -11.32 -12.23
CA ALA A 167 -9.31 -11.86 -12.07
C ALA A 167 -10.32 -10.84 -12.58
N VAL A 168 -11.03 -11.15 -13.66
CA VAL A 168 -11.88 -10.18 -14.38
C VAL A 168 -13.25 -10.76 -14.65
N ILE A 169 -14.29 -10.05 -14.22
CA ILE A 169 -15.67 -10.29 -14.67
C ILE A 169 -16.16 -9.05 -15.39
N GLN A 170 -16.60 -9.21 -16.63
CA GLN A 170 -17.17 -8.15 -17.43
C GLN A 170 -18.56 -8.56 -17.95
N MET A 171 -19.51 -7.62 -17.86
CA MET A 171 -20.86 -7.81 -18.35
C MET A 171 -21.33 -6.60 -19.14
N ARG A 172 -21.88 -6.83 -20.34
CA ARG A 172 -22.36 -5.76 -21.22
C ARG A 172 -23.69 -6.13 -21.85
N ASN A 173 -24.64 -5.20 -21.88
CA ASN A 173 -25.93 -5.40 -22.55
C ASN A 173 -26.72 -6.66 -22.12
N ALA A 174 -26.39 -7.24 -20.96
CA ALA A 174 -26.94 -8.50 -20.49
C ALA A 174 -28.26 -8.32 -19.73
N THR A 175 -29.20 -9.25 -19.89
CA THR A 175 -30.38 -9.35 -19.01
C THR A 175 -30.21 -10.52 -18.04
N ILE A 176 -30.27 -10.23 -16.74
CA ILE A 176 -30.10 -11.18 -15.66
C ILE A 176 -31.38 -11.29 -14.84
N ASN A 177 -31.93 -12.49 -14.70
CA ASN A 177 -33.03 -12.79 -13.79
C ASN A 177 -32.63 -13.92 -12.84
N ALA A 178 -32.68 -13.68 -11.53
CA ALA A 178 -32.31 -14.67 -10.51
C ALA A 178 -33.05 -14.46 -9.18
N ALA A 179 -33.00 -15.44 -8.29
CA ALA A 179 -33.27 -15.23 -6.87
C ALA A 179 -32.10 -14.49 -6.22
N GLN A 180 -30.87 -14.99 -6.34
CA GLN A 180 -29.66 -14.28 -5.92
C GLN A 180 -28.74 -14.13 -7.12
N PHE A 181 -28.14 -12.95 -7.26
CA PHE A 181 -27.15 -12.67 -8.28
C PHE A 181 -25.85 -12.22 -7.63
N GLU A 182 -24.79 -12.98 -7.86
CA GLU A 182 -23.49 -12.78 -7.24
C GLU A 182 -22.38 -12.70 -8.29
N VAL A 183 -21.51 -11.70 -8.14
CA VAL A 183 -20.32 -11.46 -8.96
C VAL A 183 -19.14 -11.32 -8.02
N LEU A 184 -18.23 -12.30 -8.03
CA LEU A 184 -17.05 -12.36 -7.17
C LEU A 184 -15.79 -12.41 -8.03
N ALA A 185 -14.96 -11.37 -7.97
CA ALA A 185 -13.62 -11.41 -8.54
C ALA A 185 -12.58 -11.37 -7.41
N SER A 186 -11.61 -12.27 -7.41
CA SER A 186 -10.59 -12.32 -6.36
C SER A 186 -9.21 -12.72 -6.86
N SER A 187 -8.19 -12.15 -6.23
CA SER A 187 -6.82 -12.64 -6.33
C SER A 187 -6.25 -12.79 -4.93
N ASP A 188 -5.73 -13.97 -4.62
CA ASP A 188 -5.22 -14.35 -3.31
C ASP A 188 -4.05 -15.33 -3.46
N GLY A 189 -3.32 -15.55 -2.37
CA GLY A 189 -2.22 -16.51 -2.35
C GLY A 189 -0.99 -16.01 -1.62
N VAL A 190 0.12 -16.68 -1.88
CA VAL A 190 1.41 -16.40 -1.25
C VAL A 190 2.50 -16.43 -2.32
N ILE A 191 3.33 -15.38 -2.36
CA ILE A 191 4.51 -15.30 -3.21
C ILE A 191 5.74 -15.02 -2.35
N ILE A 192 6.61 -16.01 -2.23
CA ILE A 192 7.85 -15.96 -1.45
C ILE A 192 9.05 -16.08 -2.40
N THR A 193 9.98 -15.14 -2.30
CA THR A 193 11.25 -15.15 -3.05
C THR A 193 12.42 -14.96 -2.10
N GLU A 194 13.33 -15.93 -2.04
CA GLU A 194 14.44 -15.95 -1.09
C GLU A 194 15.78 -16.12 -1.80
N ASN A 195 16.70 -15.16 -1.64
CA ASN A 195 18.12 -15.36 -1.91
C ASN A 195 18.96 -14.61 -0.88
N THR A 196 19.52 -15.32 0.10
CA THR A 196 20.27 -14.71 1.20
C THR A 196 21.71 -14.31 0.83
N LEU A 197 22.22 -14.76 -0.32
CA LEU A 197 23.58 -14.44 -0.80
C LEU A 197 23.58 -13.33 -1.85
N ALA A 198 22.45 -13.06 -2.51
CA ALA A 198 22.31 -12.02 -3.52
C ALA A 198 21.01 -11.22 -3.36
N ASN A 199 20.59 -10.51 -4.42
CA ASN A 199 19.36 -9.73 -4.42
C ASN A 199 18.15 -10.63 -4.67
N ALA A 200 17.01 -10.27 -4.10
CA ALA A 200 15.74 -10.98 -4.28
C ALA A 200 14.64 -9.97 -4.57
N LYS A 201 13.81 -10.23 -5.59
CA LYS A 201 12.74 -9.32 -6.00
C LYS A 201 11.44 -10.05 -6.35
N ASN A 202 10.32 -9.49 -5.91
CA ASN A 202 8.99 -9.76 -6.48
C ASN A 202 8.56 -8.56 -7.32
N SER A 203 8.26 -8.76 -8.60
CA SER A 203 7.77 -7.74 -9.53
C SER A 203 6.44 -8.18 -10.11
N ILE A 204 5.34 -7.79 -9.47
CA ILE A 204 4.03 -8.42 -9.68
C ILE A 204 3.01 -7.36 -10.12
N SER A 205 2.22 -7.70 -11.13
CA SER A 205 1.02 -6.93 -11.48
C SER A 205 -0.24 -7.75 -11.23
N GLU A 206 -1.09 -7.26 -10.35
CA GLU A 206 -2.27 -7.96 -9.84
C GLU A 206 -3.51 -7.08 -9.98
N GLN A 207 -4.43 -7.46 -10.87
CA GLN A 207 -5.64 -6.70 -11.19
C GLN A 207 -6.90 -7.51 -10.89
N VAL A 208 -7.88 -6.89 -10.22
CA VAL A 208 -9.16 -7.54 -9.87
C VAL A 208 -10.32 -6.63 -10.24
N PHE A 209 -11.13 -7.07 -11.21
CA PHE A 209 -12.22 -6.26 -11.76
C PHE A 209 -13.56 -7.00 -11.79
N ALA A 210 -14.62 -6.29 -11.41
CA ALA A 210 -16.00 -6.66 -11.68
C ALA A 210 -16.72 -5.46 -12.31
N LYS A 211 -16.97 -5.54 -13.63
CA LYS A 211 -17.47 -4.44 -14.45
C LYS A 211 -18.83 -4.82 -15.04
N ILE A 212 -19.89 -4.15 -14.63
CA ILE A 212 -21.23 -4.29 -15.21
C ILE A 212 -21.58 -2.99 -15.92
N GLU A 213 -21.70 -3.04 -17.24
CA GLU A 213 -21.82 -1.83 -18.05
C GLU A 213 -22.73 -1.98 -19.27
N GLU A 214 -22.84 -0.91 -20.05
CA GLU A 214 -23.56 -0.91 -21.34
C GLU A 214 -25.00 -1.43 -21.24
N SER A 215 -25.86 -0.81 -20.42
CA SER A 215 -27.30 -1.11 -20.37
C SER A 215 -27.69 -2.49 -19.84
N CYS A 216 -26.87 -3.15 -19.02
CA CYS A 216 -27.27 -4.37 -18.32
C CYS A 216 -28.57 -4.17 -17.52
N GLN A 217 -29.46 -5.17 -17.54
CA GLN A 217 -30.72 -5.20 -16.79
C GLN A 217 -30.70 -6.36 -15.80
N ILE A 218 -30.58 -6.06 -14.51
CA ILE A 218 -30.48 -7.07 -13.44
C ILE A 218 -31.74 -7.04 -12.59
N ALA A 219 -32.42 -8.18 -12.49
CA ALA A 219 -33.55 -8.40 -11.59
C ALA A 219 -33.25 -9.60 -10.68
N ALA A 220 -32.98 -9.32 -9.40
CA ALA A 220 -32.70 -10.36 -8.42
C ALA A 220 -33.17 -10.01 -7.01
N ASN A 221 -33.51 -11.01 -6.19
CA ASN A 221 -33.86 -10.75 -4.78
C ASN A 221 -32.68 -10.25 -3.97
N GLN A 222 -31.45 -10.56 -4.36
CA GLN A 222 -30.23 -10.04 -3.73
C GLN A 222 -29.17 -9.86 -4.81
N VAL A 223 -28.39 -8.78 -4.72
CA VAL A 223 -27.28 -8.52 -5.65
C VAL A 223 -26.01 -8.25 -4.87
N THR A 224 -24.97 -9.06 -5.11
CA THR A 224 -23.65 -8.87 -4.52
C THR A 224 -22.62 -8.77 -5.64
N ILE A 225 -21.87 -7.69 -5.65
CA ILE A 225 -20.72 -7.47 -6.54
C ILE A 225 -19.53 -7.20 -5.64
N ARG A 226 -18.55 -8.10 -5.65
CA ARG A 226 -17.40 -8.06 -4.75
C ARG A 226 -16.12 -8.28 -5.52
N THR A 227 -15.17 -7.38 -5.32
CA THR A 227 -13.78 -7.56 -5.73
C THR A 227 -12.86 -7.58 -4.51
N SER A 228 -11.89 -8.49 -4.48
CA SER A 228 -10.95 -8.59 -3.36
C SER A 228 -9.55 -8.99 -3.77
N ARG A 229 -8.54 -8.30 -3.23
CA ARG A 229 -7.12 -8.63 -3.39
C ARG A 229 -6.48 -8.95 -2.04
N GLY A 230 -5.89 -10.12 -1.89
CA GLY A 230 -5.48 -10.68 -0.59
C GLY A 230 -4.04 -11.21 -0.50
N THR A 231 -3.29 -11.20 -1.59
CA THR A 231 -2.00 -11.89 -1.71
C THR A 231 -0.95 -11.41 -0.68
N ASP A 232 -0.22 -12.38 -0.11
CA ASP A 232 0.91 -12.16 0.80
C ASP A 232 2.24 -12.24 0.03
N TYR A 233 2.94 -11.11 -0.03
CA TYR A 233 4.23 -10.96 -0.73
C TYR A 233 5.38 -10.94 0.26
N GLN A 234 6.30 -11.89 0.14
CA GLN A 234 7.47 -11.99 1.01
C GLN A 234 8.73 -12.08 0.17
N VAL A 235 9.73 -11.29 0.53
CA VAL A 235 11.04 -11.32 -0.14
C VAL A 235 12.16 -11.25 0.89
N THR A 236 13.13 -12.14 0.75
CA THR A 236 14.30 -12.21 1.62
C THR A 236 15.57 -12.16 0.78
N GLY A 237 16.45 -11.19 1.01
CA GLY A 237 17.75 -11.15 0.35
C GLY A 237 18.61 -9.95 0.69
N ARG A 238 19.78 -9.80 0.06
CA ARG A 238 20.70 -8.68 0.31
C ARG A 238 20.05 -7.35 -0.02
N ASP A 239 19.60 -7.19 -1.26
CA ASP A 239 18.54 -6.24 -1.65
C ASP A 239 17.23 -7.01 -1.86
N ALA A 240 16.35 -6.94 -0.86
CA ALA A 240 15.05 -7.57 -0.83
C ALA A 240 13.99 -6.56 -1.27
N TYR A 241 13.32 -6.77 -2.41
CA TYR A 241 12.39 -5.78 -2.97
C TYR A 241 11.05 -6.37 -3.44
N ASN A 242 9.95 -5.95 -2.83
CA ASN A 242 8.61 -6.16 -3.38
C ASN A 242 8.17 -4.92 -4.17
N HIS A 243 7.84 -5.09 -5.44
CA HIS A 243 7.24 -4.08 -6.32
C HIS A 243 5.92 -4.62 -6.86
N ILE A 244 4.80 -4.13 -6.31
CA ILE A 244 3.46 -4.64 -6.59
C ILE A 244 2.60 -3.51 -7.16
N SER A 245 1.95 -3.78 -8.28
CA SER A 245 1.06 -2.82 -8.95
C SER A 245 -0.29 -3.44 -9.30
N GLY A 246 -1.34 -2.63 -9.36
CA GLY A 246 -2.62 -3.00 -9.97
C GLY A 246 -3.82 -2.60 -9.13
N ASP A 247 -4.99 -2.60 -9.77
CA ASP A 247 -6.21 -2.00 -9.23
C ASP A 247 -7.23 -3.06 -8.80
N THR A 248 -8.06 -2.71 -7.83
CA THR A 248 -9.21 -3.49 -7.37
C THR A 248 -10.48 -2.67 -7.58
N GLN A 249 -11.34 -3.06 -8.54
CA GLN A 249 -12.49 -2.23 -8.93
C GLN A 249 -13.78 -3.03 -9.09
N ALA A 250 -14.85 -2.53 -8.48
CA ALA A 250 -16.22 -2.99 -8.66
C ALA A 250 -17.09 -1.84 -9.16
N TRP A 251 -17.68 -1.93 -10.35
CA TRP A 251 -18.59 -0.88 -10.81
C TRP A 251 -19.82 -1.38 -11.56
N VAL A 252 -20.87 -0.59 -11.45
CA VAL A 252 -22.08 -0.68 -12.25
C VAL A 252 -22.24 0.64 -12.99
N LYS A 253 -22.18 0.61 -14.32
CA LYS A 253 -22.23 1.78 -15.20
C LYS A 253 -23.36 1.66 -16.21
N ASP A 254 -24.08 2.76 -16.46
CA ASP A 254 -25.11 2.86 -17.50
C ASP A 254 -26.13 1.70 -17.48
N SER A 255 -26.50 1.18 -16.30
CA SER A 255 -27.25 -0.07 -16.12
C SER A 255 -28.41 0.06 -15.14
N THR A 256 -29.29 -0.96 -15.09
CA THR A 256 -30.45 -1.01 -14.18
C THR A 256 -30.34 -2.22 -13.26
N ILE A 257 -30.50 -1.99 -11.94
CA ILE A 257 -30.66 -3.04 -10.94
C ILE A 257 -32.02 -2.87 -10.26
N THR A 258 -32.82 -3.95 -10.25
CA THR A 258 -34.05 -4.05 -9.46
C THR A 258 -33.92 -5.19 -8.46
N SER A 259 -34.07 -4.89 -7.17
CA SER A 259 -33.98 -5.86 -6.10
C SER A 259 -35.08 -5.73 -5.04
N ASN A 260 -35.43 -6.87 -4.43
CA ASN A 260 -36.33 -6.93 -3.26
C ASN A 260 -35.60 -7.33 -1.96
N GLY A 261 -34.26 -7.34 -1.99
CA GLY A 261 -33.35 -7.60 -0.89
C GLY A 261 -32.13 -6.68 -0.98
N ASP A 262 -31.06 -7.03 -0.28
CA ASP A 262 -29.86 -6.20 -0.19
C ASP A 262 -29.10 -6.12 -1.53
N VAL A 263 -28.49 -4.95 -1.76
CA VAL A 263 -27.56 -4.72 -2.88
C VAL A 263 -26.24 -4.22 -2.34
N SER A 264 -25.15 -4.91 -2.67
CA SER A 264 -23.79 -4.55 -2.27
C SER A 264 -22.86 -4.45 -3.48
N ILE A 265 -22.12 -3.35 -3.60
CA ILE A 265 -20.99 -3.15 -4.51
C ILE A 265 -19.77 -2.89 -3.65
N PHE A 266 -18.78 -3.78 -3.70
CA PHE A 266 -17.71 -3.81 -2.73
C PHE A 266 -16.36 -4.07 -3.39
N ALA A 267 -15.36 -3.25 -3.05
CA ALA A 267 -13.97 -3.42 -3.45
C ALA A 267 -13.07 -3.42 -2.21
N GLU A 268 -12.20 -4.42 -2.08
CA GLU A 268 -11.30 -4.55 -0.93
C GLU A 268 -9.87 -4.93 -1.35
N ASP A 269 -8.90 -4.21 -0.81
CA ASP A 269 -7.48 -4.54 -0.92
C ASP A 269 -6.90 -4.81 0.46
N SER A 270 -6.57 -6.06 0.75
CA SER A 270 -6.03 -6.55 2.01
C SER A 270 -4.63 -7.17 1.87
N ILE A 271 -3.87 -6.74 0.86
CA ILE A 271 -2.49 -7.21 0.61
C ILE A 271 -1.61 -7.12 1.87
N LYS A 272 -0.71 -8.10 2.01
CA LYS A 272 0.38 -8.09 2.96
C LYS A 272 1.72 -8.09 2.24
N MET A 273 2.68 -7.31 2.72
CA MET A 273 4.02 -7.24 2.14
C MET A 273 5.09 -7.26 3.21
N SER A 274 6.09 -8.12 3.04
CA SER A 274 7.26 -8.23 3.90
C SER A 274 8.54 -8.27 3.06
N ALA A 275 9.47 -7.37 3.34
CA ALA A 275 10.82 -7.40 2.78
C ALA A 275 11.84 -7.53 3.92
N GLU A 276 12.74 -8.51 3.84
CA GLU A 276 13.75 -8.77 4.85
C GLU A 276 15.15 -8.89 4.25
N SER A 277 16.08 -8.06 4.73
CA SER A 277 17.51 -8.22 4.50
C SER A 277 18.16 -8.68 5.81
N PRO A 278 18.44 -10.00 5.96
CA PRO A 278 18.94 -10.54 7.21
C PRO A 278 20.40 -10.16 7.46
N GLU A 279 20.79 -10.26 8.73
CA GLU A 279 22.18 -10.09 9.15
C GLU A 279 23.09 -11.13 8.46
N MET A 280 24.23 -10.66 7.96
CA MET A 280 25.25 -11.51 7.34
C MET A 280 26.52 -11.47 8.18
N SER A 281 27.01 -12.62 8.64
CA SER A 281 28.31 -12.73 9.31
C SER A 281 29.36 -13.21 8.30
N LEU A 282 30.38 -12.40 8.06
CA LEU A 282 31.50 -12.76 7.18
C LEU A 282 32.80 -12.87 7.98
N ASP A 283 33.52 -13.98 7.81
CA ASP A 283 34.87 -14.14 8.36
C ASP A 283 35.89 -13.64 7.33
N LEU A 284 36.57 -12.55 7.65
CA LEU A 284 37.57 -11.89 6.82
C LEU A 284 38.74 -12.81 6.47
N SER A 285 39.03 -13.81 7.31
CA SER A 285 40.08 -14.80 7.03
C SER A 285 39.73 -15.73 5.86
N THR A 286 38.47 -15.75 5.42
CA THR A 286 37.99 -16.53 4.26
C THR A 286 38.04 -15.78 2.94
N ILE A 287 38.35 -14.48 2.97
CA ILE A 287 38.38 -13.61 1.78
C ILE A 287 39.81 -13.55 1.23
N ALA A 288 39.98 -13.91 -0.04
CA ALA A 288 41.30 -14.00 -0.69
C ALA A 288 41.67 -12.80 -1.59
N SER A 289 40.74 -11.87 -1.82
CA SER A 289 40.87 -10.71 -2.71
C SER A 289 39.95 -9.57 -2.27
N ASN A 290 40.08 -8.37 -2.84
CA ASN A 290 39.13 -7.27 -2.61
C ASN A 290 37.70 -7.73 -2.88
N SER A 291 36.78 -7.38 -1.98
CA SER A 291 35.37 -7.74 -2.07
C SER A 291 34.51 -6.57 -1.59
N THR A 292 33.44 -6.28 -2.33
CA THR A 292 32.41 -5.32 -1.94
C THR A 292 31.21 -6.11 -1.41
N ILE A 293 30.73 -5.76 -0.21
CA ILE A 293 29.51 -6.33 0.35
C ILE A 293 28.40 -5.32 0.12
N GLY A 294 27.47 -5.66 -0.79
CA GLY A 294 26.36 -4.79 -1.13
C GLY A 294 25.46 -4.45 0.07
N ALA A 295 24.75 -3.33 -0.06
CA ALA A 295 23.85 -2.79 0.95
C ALA A 295 22.90 -3.84 1.52
N SER A 296 22.62 -3.75 2.83
CA SER A 296 21.47 -4.46 3.40
C SER A 296 20.23 -3.62 3.12
N SER A 297 19.48 -3.98 2.08
CA SER A 297 18.33 -3.21 1.59
C SER A 297 17.06 -4.04 1.66
N ALA A 298 16.00 -3.48 2.27
CA ALA A 298 14.67 -4.10 2.33
C ALA A 298 13.60 -3.09 1.93
N ARG A 299 12.87 -3.34 0.84
CA ARG A 299 11.99 -2.36 0.20
C ARG A 299 10.63 -2.96 -0.16
N ASN A 300 9.57 -2.20 0.08
CA ASN A 300 8.23 -2.47 -0.41
C ASN A 300 7.69 -1.27 -1.16
N TYR A 301 7.11 -1.51 -2.34
CA TYR A 301 6.44 -0.53 -3.15
C TYR A 301 5.08 -1.10 -3.60
N LEU A 302 3.99 -0.46 -3.20
CA LEU A 302 2.63 -0.81 -3.61
C LEU A 302 1.96 0.39 -4.30
N SER A 303 1.48 0.16 -5.52
CA SER A 303 0.70 1.14 -6.28
C SER A 303 -0.59 0.53 -6.80
N GLY A 304 -1.71 1.24 -6.66
CA GLY A 304 -2.98 0.78 -7.19
C GLY A 304 -4.17 1.44 -6.52
N ASN A 305 -5.32 1.44 -7.19
CA ASN A 305 -6.54 2.08 -6.74
C ASN A 305 -7.56 1.05 -6.26
N VAL A 306 -8.43 1.47 -5.32
CA VAL A 306 -9.54 0.66 -4.82
C VAL A 306 -10.84 1.41 -5.05
N ASP A 307 -11.68 0.91 -5.97
CA ASP A 307 -12.82 1.66 -6.48
C ASP A 307 -14.13 0.88 -6.41
N ALA A 308 -15.19 1.51 -5.89
CA ALA A 308 -16.54 0.99 -5.88
C ALA A 308 -17.53 2.04 -6.39
N HIS A 309 -18.20 1.79 -7.52
CA HIS A 309 -19.02 2.81 -8.17
C HIS A 309 -20.40 2.35 -8.65
N LEU A 310 -21.39 3.24 -8.51
CA LEU A 310 -22.67 3.21 -9.23
C LEU A 310 -22.79 4.46 -10.10
N ILE A 311 -22.61 4.30 -11.42
CA ILE A 311 -22.45 5.39 -12.38
C ILE A 311 -23.57 5.38 -13.39
N ASN A 312 -24.25 6.52 -13.61
CA ASN A 312 -25.30 6.69 -14.62
C ASN A 312 -26.37 5.56 -14.60
N SER A 313 -26.59 4.97 -13.43
CA SER A 313 -27.35 3.73 -13.30
C SER A 313 -28.59 3.94 -12.45
N THR A 314 -29.62 3.12 -12.70
CA THR A 314 -30.85 3.12 -11.91
C THR A 314 -30.85 1.93 -10.96
N LEU A 315 -30.84 2.20 -9.67
CA LEU A 315 -30.96 1.16 -8.64
C LEU A 315 -32.30 1.31 -7.90
N THR A 316 -33.12 0.27 -7.97
CA THR A 316 -34.40 0.19 -7.24
C THR A 316 -34.34 -0.96 -6.25
N VAL A 317 -34.37 -0.65 -4.96
CA VAL A 317 -34.48 -1.64 -3.87
C VAL A 317 -35.82 -1.43 -3.17
N THR A 318 -36.62 -2.50 -3.08
CA THR A 318 -37.92 -2.49 -2.40
C THR A 318 -37.84 -3.17 -1.04
N GLY A 319 -38.69 -2.80 -0.09
CA GLY A 319 -38.68 -3.35 1.27
C GLY A 319 -37.76 -2.59 2.24
N GLU A 320 -37.47 -3.21 3.39
CA GLU A 320 -36.53 -2.70 4.40
C GLU A 320 -35.14 -3.31 4.20
N ASN A 321 -34.52 -3.00 3.06
CA ASN A 321 -33.24 -3.57 2.64
C ASN A 321 -32.16 -2.49 2.44
N THR A 322 -30.90 -2.91 2.42
CA THR A 322 -29.73 -2.04 2.39
C THR A 322 -29.12 -1.94 0.99
N VAL A 323 -28.69 -0.74 0.63
CA VAL A 323 -27.76 -0.50 -0.47
C VAL A 323 -26.42 -0.12 0.13
N SER A 324 -25.37 -0.88 -0.18
CA SER A 324 -24.01 -0.61 0.26
C SER A 324 -23.09 -0.46 -0.95
N ILE A 325 -22.32 0.63 -0.99
CA ILE A 325 -21.24 0.84 -1.95
C ILE A 325 -20.01 1.20 -1.11
N SER A 326 -19.01 0.31 -1.07
CA SER A 326 -17.84 0.46 -0.20
C SER A 326 -16.55 0.09 -0.92
N ALA A 327 -15.52 0.90 -0.68
CA ALA A 327 -14.15 0.65 -1.11
C ALA A 327 -13.27 0.68 0.14
N GLU A 328 -12.51 -0.39 0.39
CA GLU A 328 -11.71 -0.58 1.61
C GLU A 328 -10.27 -0.97 1.30
N ARG A 329 -9.30 -0.26 1.90
CA ARG A 329 -7.88 -0.64 1.89
C ARG A 329 -7.46 -1.03 3.31
N LYS A 330 -7.00 -2.27 3.49
CA LYS A 330 -6.55 -2.89 4.75
C LYS A 330 -5.11 -3.41 4.64
N THR A 331 -4.30 -2.79 3.80
CA THR A 331 -2.95 -3.22 3.46
C THR A 331 -2.00 -3.17 4.66
N GLN A 332 -1.13 -4.17 4.80
CA GLN A 332 -0.10 -4.24 5.84
C GLN A 332 1.28 -4.40 5.19
N ILE A 333 2.21 -3.47 5.47
CA ILE A 333 3.51 -3.44 4.81
C ILE A 333 4.62 -3.33 5.87
N LYS A 334 5.64 -4.17 5.76
CA LYS A 334 6.79 -4.21 6.67
C LYS A 334 8.08 -4.42 5.90
N SER A 335 9.09 -3.61 6.21
CA SER A 335 10.47 -3.82 5.76
C SER A 335 11.41 -3.91 6.96
N LYS A 336 12.43 -4.78 6.87
CA LYS A 336 13.44 -4.97 7.89
C LYS A 336 14.79 -5.22 7.25
N ALA A 337 15.78 -4.38 7.52
CA ALA A 337 17.14 -4.57 7.06
C ALA A 337 18.08 -4.63 8.28
N GLN A 338 19.08 -5.52 8.24
CA GLN A 338 20.03 -5.74 9.31
C GLN A 338 21.45 -5.68 8.76
N SER A 339 22.28 -4.83 9.37
CA SER A 339 23.70 -4.72 9.03
C SER A 339 24.41 -6.07 9.10
N GLY A 340 25.35 -6.31 8.20
CA GLY A 340 26.27 -7.43 8.32
C GLY A 340 27.31 -7.20 9.43
N GLN A 341 27.83 -8.29 9.98
CA GLN A 341 28.96 -8.30 10.90
C GLN A 341 30.20 -8.87 10.20
N LEU A 342 31.33 -8.17 10.31
CA LEU A 342 32.63 -8.68 9.93
C LEU A 342 33.32 -9.29 11.16
N THR A 343 33.88 -10.48 11.00
CA THR A 343 34.65 -11.21 12.02
C THR A 343 36.02 -11.57 11.48
N GLU A 344 37.00 -11.70 12.36
CA GLU A 344 38.38 -12.02 12.01
C GLU A 344 38.87 -13.10 12.98
N SER A 345 39.30 -14.25 12.47
CA SER A 345 39.65 -15.42 13.28
C SER A 345 41.13 -15.84 13.26
N SER A 346 41.94 -15.35 12.32
CA SER A 346 43.24 -15.94 11.95
C SER A 346 44.36 -14.97 11.48
N GLY A 347 44.17 -13.65 11.58
CA GLY A 347 44.98 -12.60 10.96
C GLY A 347 44.67 -12.37 9.47
N LEU A 348 44.58 -11.10 9.06
CA LEU A 348 44.35 -10.69 7.67
C LEU A 348 45.64 -10.82 6.82
N LEU A 349 45.54 -11.25 5.56
CA LEU A 349 46.63 -11.09 4.57
C LEU A 349 46.79 -9.61 4.22
N SER A 350 48.01 -9.13 3.98
CA SER A 350 48.22 -7.71 3.62
C SER A 350 47.69 -7.41 2.21
N GLY A 351 46.93 -6.33 2.06
CA GLY A 351 46.68 -5.70 0.76
C GLY A 351 45.32 -5.95 0.11
N TYR A 352 44.24 -6.09 0.89
CA TYR A 352 42.87 -6.07 0.35
C TYR A 352 41.99 -4.96 0.95
N THR A 353 41.02 -4.50 0.18
CA THR A 353 39.98 -3.54 0.58
C THR A 353 38.63 -4.25 0.74
N ILE A 354 37.86 -3.84 1.75
CA ILE A 354 36.49 -4.31 1.98
C ILE A 354 35.61 -3.09 2.12
N GLU A 355 34.63 -2.99 1.23
CA GLU A 355 33.61 -1.96 1.25
C GLU A 355 32.33 -2.56 1.85
N LEU A 356 31.79 -1.88 2.86
CA LEU A 356 30.49 -2.17 3.45
C LEU A 356 29.54 -1.02 3.11
N ASP A 357 28.50 -1.32 2.37
CA ASP A 357 27.42 -0.37 2.13
C ASP A 357 26.49 -0.25 3.36
N GLY A 358 25.68 0.81 3.39
CA GLY A 358 24.72 1.09 4.46
C GLY A 358 23.55 0.09 4.56
N THR A 359 22.76 0.25 5.61
CA THR A 359 21.48 -0.46 5.79
C THR A 359 20.32 0.45 5.42
N TYR A 360 19.42 -0.01 4.56
CA TYR A 360 18.28 0.76 4.06
C TYR A 360 16.98 -0.04 4.17
N SER A 361 15.94 0.57 4.72
CA SER A 361 14.62 -0.04 4.84
C SER A 361 13.55 0.96 4.39
N SER A 362 12.65 0.56 3.48
CA SER A 362 11.59 1.47 3.02
C SER A 362 10.28 0.81 2.67
N ASN A 363 9.19 1.50 2.99
CA ASN A 363 7.84 1.17 2.57
C ASN A 363 7.20 2.36 1.86
N VAL A 364 6.70 2.13 0.65
CA VAL A 364 6.01 3.13 -0.18
C VAL A 364 4.64 2.59 -0.56
N LEU A 365 3.59 3.33 -0.21
CA LEU A 365 2.19 3.03 -0.55
C LEU A 365 1.58 4.21 -1.30
N ILE A 366 1.08 3.97 -2.52
CA ILE A 366 0.48 5.00 -3.38
C ILE A 366 -0.86 4.47 -3.94
N GLY A 367 -1.85 5.35 -3.95
CA GLY A 367 -3.12 5.14 -4.63
C GLY A 367 -4.30 5.72 -3.87
N HIS A 368 -5.47 5.70 -4.50
CA HIS A 368 -6.70 6.20 -3.87
C HIS A 368 -7.66 5.07 -3.48
N THR A 369 -8.64 5.44 -2.66
CA THR A 369 -9.78 4.59 -2.30
C THR A 369 -11.06 5.39 -2.53
N LYS A 370 -11.94 4.96 -3.44
CA LYS A 370 -13.14 5.72 -3.81
C LYS A 370 -14.41 4.89 -3.80
N ALA A 371 -15.42 5.37 -3.09
CA ALA A 371 -16.80 4.89 -3.17
C ALA A 371 -17.72 5.98 -3.70
N SER A 372 -18.53 5.72 -4.72
CA SER A 372 -19.36 6.79 -5.30
C SER A 372 -20.69 6.37 -5.93
N ILE A 373 -21.66 7.30 -5.86
CA ILE A 373 -22.90 7.28 -6.63
C ILE A 373 -22.95 8.54 -7.49
N GLY A 374 -23.19 8.43 -8.80
CA GLY A 374 -23.43 9.63 -9.60
C GLY A 374 -23.40 9.47 -11.10
N SER A 375 -23.44 10.59 -11.81
CA SER A 375 -23.05 10.65 -13.23
C SER A 375 -21.60 11.08 -13.34
N GLU A 376 -20.87 10.56 -14.35
CA GLU A 376 -19.41 10.72 -14.53
C GLU A 376 -18.82 11.96 -13.84
N ALA A 377 -17.90 11.70 -12.90
CA ALA A 377 -16.82 12.63 -12.60
C ALA A 377 -15.85 12.58 -13.78
N VAL A 378 -15.26 13.73 -14.12
CA VAL A 378 -14.15 13.78 -15.07
C VAL A 378 -13.03 12.92 -14.49
N GLU A 379 -12.71 11.81 -15.15
CA GLU A 379 -11.45 11.12 -14.92
C GLU A 379 -10.33 12.13 -15.18
N ILE A 380 -9.51 12.37 -14.16
CA ILE A 380 -8.17 12.89 -14.41
C ILE A 380 -7.41 11.70 -14.96
N ASP A 381 -7.16 11.75 -16.27
CA ASP A 381 -6.36 10.77 -16.97
C ASP A 381 -4.90 10.85 -16.54
N LEU A 382 -4.51 10.04 -15.54
CA LEU A 382 -3.14 9.88 -15.10
C LEU A 382 -2.26 9.18 -16.15
N SER A 383 -2.82 8.68 -17.26
CA SER A 383 -2.05 8.12 -18.38
C SER A 383 -1.47 9.19 -19.32
N THR A 384 -1.80 10.47 -19.08
CA THR A 384 -1.11 11.60 -19.71
C THR A 384 0.18 12.00 -18.99
N GLU A 385 0.52 11.34 -17.87
CA GLU A 385 1.79 11.55 -17.20
C GLU A 385 2.90 10.71 -17.87
N ASP A 386 3.92 11.39 -18.36
CA ASP A 386 5.04 10.77 -19.07
C ASP A 386 6.05 10.15 -18.09
N PHE A 387 5.76 8.93 -17.64
CA PHE A 387 6.69 8.11 -16.84
C PHE A 387 7.93 7.64 -17.62
N THR A 388 8.02 7.96 -18.92
CA THR A 388 9.18 7.65 -19.77
C THR A 388 10.14 8.82 -19.92
N ASN A 389 9.83 9.97 -19.30
CA ASN A 389 10.69 11.14 -19.29
C ASN A 389 11.92 10.92 -18.39
N THR A 390 12.95 10.28 -18.94
CA THR A 390 14.26 10.07 -18.31
C THR A 390 15.00 11.37 -17.97
N SER A 391 14.47 12.54 -18.34
CA SER A 391 15.00 13.86 -17.96
C SER A 391 14.61 14.30 -16.54
N GLN A 392 13.71 13.56 -15.88
CA GLN A 392 13.26 13.82 -14.50
C GLN A 392 13.74 12.77 -13.49
N TRP A 393 14.52 11.79 -13.96
CA TRP A 393 15.09 10.73 -13.14
C TRP A 393 16.61 10.84 -13.20
N GLU A 394 17.22 11.33 -12.12
CA GLU A 394 18.67 11.26 -11.96
C GLU A 394 19.07 9.87 -11.47
N GLU A 395 20.02 9.27 -12.18
CA GLU A 395 20.77 8.12 -11.72
C GLU A 395 21.52 8.53 -10.45
N ILE A 396 21.18 7.91 -9.31
CA ILE A 396 21.91 8.09 -8.06
C ILE A 396 23.27 7.42 -8.25
N SER A 397 24.29 8.25 -8.50
CA SER A 397 25.67 7.82 -8.43
C SER A 397 25.95 7.23 -7.06
N THR A 398 26.63 6.10 -7.05
CA THR A 398 27.16 5.38 -5.89
C THR A 398 27.75 6.34 -4.85
N PHE A 399 27.42 6.09 -3.59
CA PHE A 399 27.93 6.83 -2.44
C PHE A 399 29.40 6.49 -2.22
N GLU A 400 30.27 7.47 -2.34
CA GLU A 400 31.64 7.38 -1.81
C GLU A 400 31.61 7.90 -0.37
N ILE A 401 32.11 7.09 0.58
CA ILE A 401 32.18 7.43 2.01
C ILE A 401 32.91 8.76 2.27
N ASP A 402 33.77 9.19 1.35
CA ASP A 402 34.57 10.41 1.41
C ASP A 402 33.74 11.71 1.28
N ASP A 403 32.53 11.66 0.71
CA ASP A 403 31.67 12.84 0.50
C ASP A 403 30.93 13.29 1.78
N ILE A 404 30.81 12.40 2.78
CA ILE A 404 30.09 12.67 4.04
C ILE A 404 31.03 13.26 5.11
N ILE A 405 32.34 13.02 5.01
CA ILE A 405 33.34 13.45 6.00
C ILE A 405 34.61 13.91 5.27
N PRO A 406 34.80 15.21 5.03
CA PRO A 406 36.01 15.71 4.37
C PRO A 406 37.28 15.37 5.18
N GLY A 407 38.15 14.51 4.63
CA GLY A 407 39.52 14.29 5.14
C GLY A 407 39.83 12.94 5.82
N MET A 408 39.17 11.85 5.43
CA MET A 408 39.48 10.52 5.96
C MET A 408 40.56 9.78 5.14
N ASP A 409 41.84 9.95 5.51
CA ASP A 409 42.95 9.15 4.95
C ASP A 409 43.03 7.79 5.66
N LEU A 410 42.65 6.69 4.99
CA LEU A 410 42.87 5.32 5.47
C LEU A 410 44.33 4.90 5.23
N ASN A 411 45.21 5.21 6.19
CA ASN A 411 46.61 4.79 6.18
C ASN A 411 46.85 3.67 7.19
N ILE A 412 47.63 2.65 6.81
CA ILE A 412 47.74 1.35 7.50
C ILE A 412 49.16 1.13 8.06
N SER A 413 49.32 1.14 9.40
CA SER A 413 50.26 0.26 10.16
C SER A 413 50.13 0.39 11.70
N ASP A 414 50.31 -0.74 12.42
CA ASP A 414 50.19 -1.01 13.88
C ASP A 414 48.83 -0.71 14.58
N SER A 415 48.23 -1.75 15.18
CA SER A 415 46.87 -1.95 15.77
C SER A 415 45.76 -0.87 15.68
N ASP A 416 45.61 -0.22 14.53
CA ASP A 416 44.50 0.69 14.22
C ASP A 416 43.14 -0.04 14.07
N SER A 417 42.04 0.64 14.41
CA SER A 417 40.67 0.19 14.19
C SER A 417 39.78 1.37 13.76
N THR A 418 38.99 1.18 12.70
CA THR A 418 37.95 2.14 12.31
C THR A 418 36.62 1.40 12.16
N ALA A 419 35.53 2.00 12.66
CA ALA A 419 34.18 1.49 12.55
C ALA A 419 33.24 2.56 11.98
N PHE A 420 32.39 2.16 11.03
CA PHE A 420 31.38 3.02 10.42
C PHE A 420 30.02 2.31 10.45
N GLY A 421 28.94 3.06 10.67
CA GLY A 421 27.58 2.57 10.58
C GLY A 421 26.64 3.60 9.97
N GLY A 422 25.85 3.19 8.98
CA GLY A 422 24.83 4.01 8.34
C GLY A 422 23.51 3.27 8.27
N LEU A 423 22.45 3.81 8.88
CA LEU A 423 21.10 3.25 8.84
C LEU A 423 20.11 4.31 8.34
N VAL A 424 19.23 3.93 7.42
CA VAL A 424 18.15 4.79 6.94
C VAL A 424 16.85 3.98 6.86
N VAL A 425 15.82 4.45 7.56
CA VAL A 425 14.45 3.96 7.47
C VAL A 425 13.55 5.06 6.92
N ARG A 426 12.77 4.73 5.88
CA ARG A 426 11.83 5.65 5.24
C ARG A 426 10.48 5.00 4.98
N ASN A 427 9.43 5.53 5.59
CA ASN A 427 8.05 5.22 5.24
C ASN A 427 7.39 6.41 4.54
N ASP A 428 6.74 6.16 3.40
CA ASP A 428 5.98 7.15 2.62
C ASP A 428 4.61 6.55 2.26
N VAL A 429 3.56 7.09 2.86
CA VAL A 429 2.18 6.70 2.60
C VAL A 429 1.45 7.87 1.97
N ARG A 430 0.95 7.67 0.75
CA ARG A 430 0.14 8.64 0.01
C ARG A 430 -1.22 8.04 -0.28
N SER A 431 -2.24 8.59 0.36
CA SER A 431 -3.60 8.08 0.36
C SER A 431 -4.61 9.19 0.13
N ASP A 432 -5.59 8.92 -0.71
CA ASP A 432 -6.68 9.84 -0.98
C ASP A 432 -8.01 9.08 -0.94
N VAL A 433 -8.80 9.31 0.11
CA VAL A 433 -10.07 8.61 0.34
C VAL A 433 -11.24 9.51 -0.02
N HIS A 434 -12.09 9.06 -0.95
CA HIS A 434 -13.33 9.76 -1.30
C HIS A 434 -14.55 8.88 -1.12
N ALA A 435 -15.57 9.43 -0.48
CA ALA A 435 -16.92 8.89 -0.49
C ALA A 435 -17.87 9.98 -0.97
N TYR A 436 -18.58 9.77 -2.08
CA TYR A 436 -19.42 10.84 -2.61
C TYR A 436 -20.70 10.44 -3.33
N ILE A 437 -21.64 11.38 -3.32
CA ILE A 437 -22.84 11.36 -4.15
C ILE A 437 -22.81 12.61 -5.04
N ASN A 438 -22.82 12.44 -6.35
CA ASN A 438 -22.71 13.54 -7.31
C ASN A 438 -23.80 13.43 -8.38
N LYS A 439 -24.56 14.51 -8.64
CA LYS A 439 -25.59 14.54 -9.69
C LYS A 439 -26.59 13.37 -9.59
N ALA A 440 -27.01 13.01 -8.38
CA ALA A 440 -27.87 11.85 -8.14
C ALA A 440 -29.17 12.21 -7.41
N ASN A 441 -30.21 11.40 -7.63
CA ASN A 441 -31.46 11.44 -6.89
C ASN A 441 -31.54 10.22 -5.97
N VAL A 442 -31.31 10.40 -4.67
CA VAL A 442 -31.27 9.32 -3.68
C VAL A 442 -32.49 9.42 -2.76
N SER A 443 -33.28 8.35 -2.71
CA SER A 443 -34.43 8.22 -1.82
C SER A 443 -34.31 6.96 -0.97
N ALA A 444 -34.25 7.11 0.35
CA ALA A 444 -34.12 6.01 1.30
C ALA A 444 -35.32 5.93 2.26
N SER A 445 -35.72 4.71 2.64
CA SER A 445 -36.69 4.49 3.72
C SER A 445 -36.08 4.72 5.11
N GLY A 446 -34.78 4.46 5.25
CA GLY A 446 -33.97 4.74 6.44
C GLY A 446 -32.90 5.79 6.15
N ASP A 447 -31.70 5.56 6.67
CA ASP A 447 -30.60 6.52 6.67
C ASP A 447 -29.86 6.59 5.33
N ILE A 448 -29.24 7.74 5.07
CA ILE A 448 -28.26 7.93 4.00
C ILE A 448 -26.92 8.28 4.65
N TRP A 449 -25.92 7.40 4.49
CA TRP A 449 -24.56 7.62 4.96
C TRP A 449 -23.60 7.84 3.78
N VAL A 450 -22.79 8.90 3.86
CA VAL A 450 -21.63 9.13 3.01
C VAL A 450 -20.43 9.28 3.93
N ARG A 451 -19.54 8.28 3.95
CA ARG A 451 -18.47 8.18 4.96
C ARG A 451 -17.11 7.94 4.31
N ALA A 452 -16.15 8.83 4.57
CA ALA A 452 -14.76 8.67 4.19
C ALA A 452 -13.92 8.51 5.47
N PHE A 453 -13.19 7.40 5.56
CA PHE A 453 -12.26 7.13 6.65
C PHE A 453 -10.87 6.93 6.07
N GLU A 454 -9.94 7.79 6.46
CA GLU A 454 -8.51 7.62 6.22
C GLU A 454 -7.86 7.24 7.55
N THR A 455 -7.08 6.16 7.56
CA THR A 455 -6.32 5.74 8.73
C THR A 455 -4.94 5.27 8.30
N ALA A 456 -3.90 5.97 8.76
CA ALA A 456 -2.51 5.64 8.47
C ALA A 456 -1.72 5.44 9.77
N GLY A 457 -0.94 4.36 9.85
CA GLY A 457 -0.01 4.09 10.94
C GLY A 457 1.36 3.74 10.38
N ILE A 458 2.36 4.58 10.65
CA ILE A 458 3.74 4.36 10.18
C ILE A 458 4.75 4.43 11.32
N TRP A 459 5.64 3.44 11.37
CA TRP A 459 6.69 3.31 12.37
C TRP A 459 8.05 3.20 11.67
N ALA A 460 8.93 4.16 11.90
CA ALA A 460 10.33 4.10 11.50
C ALA A 460 11.17 3.84 12.73
N GLN A 461 11.93 2.74 12.74
CA GLN A 461 12.68 2.30 13.92
C GLN A 461 14.11 1.93 13.54
N ASP A 462 15.08 2.59 14.16
CA ASP A 462 16.49 2.28 14.00
C ASP A 462 17.16 1.92 15.34
N LEU A 463 17.99 0.88 15.29
CA LEU A 463 18.89 0.49 16.37
C LEU A 463 20.31 0.41 15.82
N SER A 464 21.17 1.34 16.23
CA SER A 464 22.58 1.40 15.82
C SER A 464 23.51 1.21 17.01
N THR A 465 24.52 0.36 16.83
CA THR A 465 25.67 0.25 17.72
C THR A 465 26.93 0.20 16.88
N VAL A 466 27.80 1.20 17.04
CA VAL A 466 29.10 1.28 16.36
C VAL A 466 30.18 1.29 17.43
N GLU A 467 31.02 0.25 17.44
CA GLU A 467 32.15 0.12 18.37
C GLU A 467 33.46 -0.07 17.61
N SER A 468 34.46 0.74 17.96
CA SER A 468 35.85 0.55 17.54
C SER A 468 36.72 0.26 18.76
N SER A 469 37.58 -0.76 18.65
CA SER A 469 38.42 -1.28 19.74
C SER A 469 39.90 -1.43 19.33
N GLY A 470 40.44 -0.41 18.66
CA GLY A 470 41.87 -0.31 18.33
C GLY A 470 42.72 0.18 19.52
N GLY A 471 43.93 -0.36 19.69
CA GLY A 471 44.91 0.07 20.70
C GLY A 471 45.50 -1.06 21.56
N SER A 472 46.79 -0.94 21.92
CA SER A 472 47.53 -1.87 22.80
C SER A 472 48.13 -1.14 23.99
N MET A 473 48.19 -1.78 25.16
CA MET A 473 48.84 -1.22 26.37
C MET A 473 50.37 -1.09 26.23
N PHE A 474 50.95 -1.63 25.16
CA PHE A 474 52.40 -1.67 24.91
C PHE A 474 52.82 -1.25 23.47
N GLY A 475 51.89 -0.72 22.64
CA GLY A 475 52.16 -0.26 21.26
C GLY A 475 51.18 0.83 20.80
N GLY A 476 51.49 1.57 19.73
CA GLY A 476 50.61 2.63 19.17
C GLY A 476 49.40 2.10 18.38
N GLY A 477 48.40 2.96 18.12
CA GLY A 477 47.24 2.69 17.25
C GLY A 477 46.04 3.63 17.49
N SER A 478 45.30 4.00 16.43
CA SER A 478 44.11 4.86 16.43
C SER A 478 42.80 4.05 16.48
N SER A 479 41.75 4.54 17.16
CA SER A 479 40.42 3.92 17.22
C SER A 479 39.32 4.92 16.91
N ASN A 480 38.67 4.81 15.75
CA ASN A 480 37.67 5.78 15.28
C ASN A 480 36.30 5.10 15.04
N ALA A 481 35.20 5.73 15.46
CA ALA A 481 33.84 5.26 15.23
C ALA A 481 32.92 6.38 14.70
N VAL A 482 32.21 6.14 13.61
CA VAL A 482 31.23 7.10 13.06
C VAL A 482 29.88 6.40 12.81
N SER A 483 28.79 7.06 13.19
CA SER A 483 27.41 6.59 12.95
C SER A 483 26.54 7.70 12.37
N ALA A 484 25.75 7.36 11.36
CA ALA A 484 24.67 8.20 10.82
C ALA A 484 23.37 7.39 10.78
N VAL A 485 22.34 7.87 11.46
CA VAL A 485 21.07 7.13 11.62
C VAL A 485 19.89 8.04 11.32
N ILE A 486 19.00 7.61 10.43
CA ILE A 486 17.92 8.44 9.91
C ILE A 486 16.60 7.66 9.88
N ALA A 487 15.61 8.12 10.64
CA ALA A 487 14.26 7.58 10.62
C ALA A 487 13.26 8.63 10.10
N THR A 488 12.59 8.34 8.99
CA THR A 488 11.63 9.26 8.37
C THR A 488 10.29 8.62 8.09
N ASN A 489 9.25 9.40 8.34
CA ASN A 489 7.85 9.07 8.14
C ASN A 489 7.19 10.24 7.41
N LEU A 490 6.56 9.95 6.28
CA LEU A 490 5.76 10.90 5.51
C LEU A 490 4.36 10.32 5.30
N VAL A 491 3.34 11.12 5.63
CA VAL A 491 1.94 10.84 5.29
C VAL A 491 1.37 11.99 4.48
N LEU A 492 0.91 11.69 3.27
CA LEU A 492 0.03 12.58 2.51
C LEU A 492 -1.33 11.91 2.46
N SER A 493 -2.22 12.29 3.37
CA SER A 493 -3.54 11.69 3.51
C SER A 493 -4.66 12.71 3.35
N ASN A 494 -5.71 12.33 2.61
CA ASN A 494 -6.92 13.11 2.46
C ASN A 494 -8.16 12.25 2.75
N ALA A 495 -9.16 12.83 3.42
CA ALA A 495 -10.46 12.20 3.66
C ALA A 495 -11.59 13.14 3.21
N ASN A 496 -12.25 12.80 2.11
CA ASN A 496 -13.25 13.64 1.46
C ASN A 496 -14.61 12.92 1.39
N ALA A 497 -15.57 13.35 2.22
CA ALA A 497 -16.95 12.91 2.15
C ALA A 497 -17.83 14.04 1.61
N TYR A 498 -18.52 13.85 0.48
CA TYR A 498 -19.30 14.95 -0.08
C TYR A 498 -20.55 14.57 -0.88
N VAL A 499 -21.49 15.51 -0.91
CA VAL A 499 -22.71 15.42 -1.73
C VAL A 499 -22.88 16.66 -2.58
N THR A 500 -22.81 16.50 -3.90
CA THR A 500 -22.81 17.60 -4.87
C THR A 500 -23.94 17.48 -5.89
N ASP A 501 -24.56 18.60 -6.24
CA ASP A 501 -25.55 18.70 -7.33
C ASP A 501 -26.67 17.64 -7.27
N SER A 502 -27.09 17.25 -6.06
CA SER A 502 -27.93 16.07 -5.81
C SER A 502 -29.24 16.38 -5.09
N ILE A 503 -30.13 15.39 -5.02
CA ILE A 503 -31.35 15.42 -4.21
C ILE A 503 -31.31 14.22 -3.25
N LEU A 504 -31.33 14.49 -1.95
CA LEU A 504 -31.40 13.48 -0.90
C LEU A 504 -32.74 13.53 -0.17
N LYS A 505 -33.38 12.38 -0.03
CA LYS A 505 -34.66 12.25 0.67
C LYS A 505 -34.68 11.00 1.54
N THR A 506 -35.02 11.15 2.82
CA THR A 506 -35.28 10.01 3.72
C THR A 506 -36.74 9.97 4.18
N SER A 507 -37.23 8.79 4.56
CA SER A 507 -38.52 8.59 5.22
C SER A 507 -38.34 7.86 6.56
N ASN A 508 -39.41 7.49 7.27
CA ASN A 508 -39.38 6.69 8.53
C ASN A 508 -38.33 7.08 9.60
N ASN A 509 -38.13 8.38 9.84
CA ASN A 509 -37.11 8.93 10.75
C ASN A 509 -35.64 8.74 10.31
N GLY A 510 -35.40 8.40 9.05
CA GLY A 510 -34.03 8.24 8.54
C GLY A 510 -33.22 9.54 8.55
N ASP A 511 -31.96 9.44 8.90
CA ASP A 511 -30.97 10.51 8.97
C ASP A 511 -30.19 10.70 7.66
N VAL A 512 -29.60 11.88 7.47
CA VAL A 512 -28.59 12.11 6.43
C VAL A 512 -27.27 12.45 7.10
N VAL A 513 -26.23 11.66 6.87
CA VAL A 513 -24.92 11.83 7.50
C VAL A 513 -23.84 11.88 6.42
N VAL A 514 -23.08 12.97 6.39
CA VAL A 514 -21.85 13.12 5.62
C VAL A 514 -20.71 13.24 6.60
N TYR A 515 -19.79 12.27 6.62
CA TYR A 515 -18.77 12.15 7.65
C TYR A 515 -17.40 11.86 7.04
N ALA A 516 -16.41 12.69 7.36
CA ALA A 516 -15.02 12.50 6.96
C ALA A 516 -14.14 12.43 8.21
N GLU A 517 -13.28 11.42 8.29
CA GLU A 517 -12.29 11.28 9.35
C GLU A 517 -10.92 10.91 8.77
N ASN A 518 -9.88 11.58 9.25
CA ASN A 518 -8.49 11.21 9.01
C ASN A 518 -7.81 10.97 10.37
N ALA A 519 -7.33 9.74 10.56
CA ALA A 519 -6.67 9.28 11.77
C ALA A 519 -5.25 8.82 11.45
N SER A 520 -4.24 9.62 11.78
CA SER A 520 -2.85 9.35 11.41
C SER A 520 -1.96 9.16 12.63
N THR A 521 -1.19 8.08 12.69
CA THR A 521 -0.15 7.83 13.70
C THR A 521 1.21 7.73 13.02
N MET A 522 2.16 8.58 13.42
CA MET A 522 3.55 8.52 12.94
C MET A 522 4.50 8.44 14.12
N ILE A 523 5.33 7.41 14.16
CA ILE A 523 6.32 7.20 15.23
C ILE A 523 7.70 6.99 14.59
N ALA A 524 8.64 7.89 14.87
CA ALA A 524 10.04 7.75 14.48
C ALA A 524 10.88 7.53 15.74
N THR A 525 11.46 6.34 15.90
CA THR A 525 12.26 5.96 17.07
C THR A 525 13.66 5.59 16.66
N ILE A 526 14.66 6.25 17.26
CA ILE A 526 16.07 5.92 17.04
C ILE A 526 16.77 5.66 18.36
N SER A 527 17.47 4.53 18.45
CA SER A 527 18.44 4.25 19.52
C SER A 527 19.83 4.07 18.90
N SER A 528 20.76 4.99 19.19
CA SER A 528 22.11 5.01 18.61
C SER A 528 23.18 5.06 19.70
N HIS A 529 24.16 4.17 19.60
CA HIS A 529 25.30 4.07 20.51
C HIS A 529 26.61 4.03 19.73
N VAL A 530 27.49 5.00 19.94
CA VAL A 530 28.81 5.10 19.31
C VAL A 530 29.90 5.08 20.36
N LYS A 531 30.87 4.16 20.23
CA LYS A 531 31.99 4.00 21.17
C LYS A 531 33.31 3.80 20.44
N ALA A 532 34.34 4.53 20.85
CA ALA A 532 35.70 4.36 20.35
C ALA A 532 36.75 4.58 21.44
N GLY A 533 37.92 3.98 21.24
CA GLY A 533 39.14 4.25 22.01
C GLY A 533 39.83 5.57 21.64
N GLY A 534 39.46 6.21 20.52
CA GLY A 534 40.06 7.45 19.99
C GLY A 534 39.03 8.54 19.64
N LYS A 535 38.36 8.52 18.47
CA LYS A 535 37.32 9.50 18.08
C LYS A 535 35.95 8.84 17.87
N SER A 536 34.86 9.47 18.32
CA SER A 536 33.48 9.00 18.09
C SER A 536 32.53 10.10 17.60
N VAL A 537 31.79 9.86 16.51
CA VAL A 537 30.79 10.79 15.95
C VAL A 537 29.48 10.06 15.70
N GLY A 538 28.36 10.61 16.18
CA GLY A 538 27.04 9.99 16.01
C GLY A 538 25.97 11.01 15.61
N VAL A 539 25.61 11.05 14.32
CA VAL A 539 24.58 11.92 13.77
C VAL A 539 23.25 11.18 13.74
N VAL A 540 22.20 11.78 14.32
CA VAL A 540 20.88 11.16 14.37
C VAL A 540 19.77 12.12 13.94
N LEU A 541 18.94 11.69 13.00
CA LEU A 541 17.85 12.49 12.42
C LEU A 541 16.52 11.72 12.48
N ALA A 542 15.50 12.28 13.14
CA ALA A 542 14.14 11.71 13.13
C ALA A 542 13.11 12.73 12.62
N PHE A 543 12.34 12.37 11.60
CA PHE A 543 11.37 13.26 10.97
C PHE A 543 10.02 12.59 10.78
N ASN A 544 8.95 13.20 11.31
CA ASN A 544 7.58 12.89 10.93
C ASN A 544 6.98 14.09 10.20
N THR A 545 6.36 13.85 9.04
CA THR A 545 5.77 14.92 8.20
C THR A 545 4.41 14.50 7.69
N ILE A 546 3.42 15.39 7.82
CA ILE A 546 2.08 15.18 7.27
C ILE A 546 1.54 16.46 6.64
N GLY A 547 1.03 16.34 5.42
CA GLY A 547 0.58 17.48 4.62
C GLY A 547 1.70 18.35 4.06
N TRP A 548 2.88 17.76 3.84
CA TRP A 548 4.04 18.45 3.26
C TRP A 548 4.62 17.58 2.15
N ASP A 549 4.96 18.18 1.02
CA ASP A 549 5.52 17.41 -0.10
C ASP A 549 6.85 16.76 0.28
N SER A 550 7.07 15.54 -0.23
CA SER A 550 8.32 14.79 -0.02
C SER A 550 9.51 15.60 -0.53
N GLN A 551 10.36 16.07 0.37
CA GLN A 551 11.64 16.67 0.01
C GLN A 551 12.78 15.70 0.23
N ASN A 552 13.89 15.96 -0.45
CA ASN A 552 15.18 15.34 -0.21
C ASN A 552 15.75 15.82 1.14
N ILE A 553 15.11 15.43 2.25
CA ILE A 553 15.39 15.94 3.61
C ILE A 553 16.84 15.66 4.01
N LEU A 554 17.44 14.55 3.56
CA LEU A 554 18.85 14.22 3.81
C LEU A 554 19.82 15.25 3.20
N PHE A 555 19.50 15.78 2.02
CA PHE A 555 20.35 16.73 1.29
C PHE A 555 20.10 18.17 1.72
N ASN A 556 18.87 18.50 2.15
CA ASN A 556 18.51 19.83 2.64
C ASN A 556 18.85 20.02 4.14
N ALA A 557 19.07 18.97 4.93
CA ALA A 557 19.40 19.08 6.35
C ALA A 557 20.76 19.76 6.63
N ILE A 558 21.67 19.74 5.66
CA ILE A 558 22.97 20.43 5.75
C ILE A 558 22.79 21.94 5.49
N ASP A 559 21.89 22.33 4.59
CA ASP A 559 21.53 23.75 4.34
C ASP A 559 20.51 24.32 5.35
N SER A 560 19.65 23.48 5.95
CA SER A 560 18.51 23.91 6.79
C SER A 560 18.88 24.36 8.21
N ILE A 561 20.13 24.18 8.64
CA ILE A 561 20.64 24.79 9.87
C ILE A 561 20.65 26.34 9.75
N PHE A 562 20.57 26.90 8.52
CA PHE A 562 20.82 28.31 8.25
C PHE A 562 19.83 28.99 7.27
N ASP A 563 18.51 28.95 7.52
CA ASP A 563 17.53 29.96 7.01
C ASP A 563 16.78 29.63 5.68
N THR A 564 16.13 28.47 5.54
CA THR A 564 15.13 28.24 4.46
C THR A 564 13.93 27.37 4.88
N GLU A 565 12.76 27.69 4.32
CA GLU A 565 11.50 26.95 4.42
C GLU A 565 11.68 25.47 3.98
N ILE A 566 11.29 24.51 4.84
CA ILE A 566 11.37 23.07 4.53
C ILE A 566 10.13 22.66 3.73
N GLY A 567 10.21 22.76 2.40
CA GLY A 567 9.19 22.27 1.47
C GLY A 567 7.95 23.16 1.33
N ASP A 568 7.20 22.91 0.25
CA ASP A 568 5.91 23.55 0.00
C ASP A 568 4.79 22.86 0.80
N ASP A 569 3.85 23.65 1.29
CA ASP A 569 2.66 23.19 2.00
C ASP A 569 1.73 22.43 1.04
N ASN A 570 1.40 21.18 1.37
CA ASN A 570 0.39 20.35 0.71
C ASN A 570 -0.55 19.76 1.76
N ALA A 571 -1.24 20.64 2.48
CA ALA A 571 -2.06 20.31 3.64
C ALA A 571 -2.92 19.06 3.47
N SER A 572 -2.90 18.20 4.49
CA SER A 572 -3.80 17.06 4.60
C SER A 572 -5.24 17.55 4.76
N LEU A 573 -6.10 17.21 3.80
CA LEU A 573 -7.46 17.72 3.71
C LEU A 573 -8.46 16.74 4.34
N VAL A 574 -9.27 17.24 5.28
CA VAL A 574 -10.44 16.52 5.81
C VAL A 574 -11.68 17.35 5.52
N LYS A 575 -12.47 16.91 4.53
CA LYS A 575 -13.63 17.67 4.04
C LYS A 575 -14.90 16.85 4.12
N ALA A 576 -15.87 17.33 4.89
CA ALA A 576 -17.23 16.84 4.88
C ALA A 576 -18.16 17.95 4.37
N TYR A 577 -18.75 17.82 3.19
CA TYR A 577 -19.56 18.93 2.68
C TYR A 577 -20.73 18.53 1.79
N THR A 578 -21.70 19.44 1.72
CA THR A 578 -22.75 19.41 0.70
C THR A 578 -22.76 20.70 -0.10
N LYS A 579 -22.92 20.60 -1.41
CA LYS A 579 -22.91 21.75 -2.32
C LYS A 579 -23.96 21.61 -3.42
N ASN A 580 -24.78 22.63 -3.60
CA ASN A 580 -25.87 22.63 -4.58
C ASN A 580 -26.84 21.44 -4.42
N THR A 581 -27.03 20.96 -3.20
CA THR A 581 -27.78 19.73 -2.91
C THR A 581 -29.07 20.04 -2.16
N ALA A 582 -30.20 19.48 -2.61
CA ALA A 582 -31.47 19.56 -1.89
C ALA A 582 -31.57 18.39 -0.89
N ILE A 583 -31.74 18.69 0.40
CA ILE A 583 -31.82 17.69 1.48
C ILE A 583 -33.17 17.79 2.20
N ASN A 584 -33.92 16.69 2.21
CA ASN A 584 -35.15 16.53 2.99
C ASN A 584 -35.04 15.25 3.85
N SER A 585 -34.54 15.43 5.07
CA SER A 585 -34.37 14.36 6.06
C SER A 585 -35.60 14.25 6.97
N SER A 586 -36.09 13.03 7.16
CA SER A 586 -37.14 12.72 8.15
C SER A 586 -36.61 12.73 9.58
N GLY A 587 -35.33 12.45 9.78
CA GLY A 587 -34.60 12.56 11.04
C GLY A 587 -33.78 13.85 11.13
N SER A 588 -32.50 13.69 11.41
CA SER A 588 -31.45 14.70 11.54
C SER A 588 -30.61 14.82 10.26
N ILE A 589 -29.78 15.88 10.19
CA ILE A 589 -28.76 16.07 9.15
C ILE A 589 -27.43 16.34 9.87
N THR A 590 -26.39 15.56 9.58
CA THR A 590 -25.07 15.72 10.17
C THR A 590 -24.02 15.83 9.08
N VAL A 591 -23.15 16.84 9.17
CA VAL A 591 -21.99 17.04 8.29
C VAL A 591 -20.76 17.27 9.17
N ASP A 592 -19.96 16.22 9.35
CA ASP A 592 -18.88 16.19 10.35
C ASP A 592 -17.54 15.84 9.72
N ALA A 593 -16.51 16.65 9.98
CA ALA A 593 -15.13 16.45 9.56
C ALA A 593 -14.20 16.41 10.77
N ILE A 594 -13.41 15.35 10.92
CA ILE A 594 -12.53 15.13 12.08
C ILE A 594 -11.11 14.76 11.64
N MET A 595 -10.12 15.53 12.10
CA MET A 595 -8.71 15.18 12.04
C MET A 595 -8.23 14.72 13.42
N ASN A 596 -7.58 13.57 13.49
CA ASN A 596 -7.01 13.02 14.71
C ASN A 596 -5.61 12.45 14.46
N GLY A 597 -4.58 13.25 14.73
CA GLY A 597 -3.18 12.82 14.58
C GLY A 597 -2.47 12.51 15.90
N VAL A 598 -1.55 11.55 15.89
CA VAL A 598 -0.54 11.34 16.94
C VAL A 598 0.82 11.26 16.26
N PHE A 599 1.72 12.19 16.58
CA PHE A 599 3.01 12.30 15.91
C PHE A 599 4.14 12.38 16.94
N ASP A 600 4.91 11.30 17.05
CA ASP A 600 5.98 11.15 18.05
C ASP A 600 7.34 10.94 17.37
N ALA A 601 8.32 11.75 17.75
CA ALA A 601 9.72 11.54 17.35
C ALA A 601 10.59 11.37 18.60
N LEU A 602 11.07 10.14 18.83
CA LEU A 602 11.88 9.75 19.98
C LEU A 602 13.30 9.40 19.55
N ILE A 603 14.28 10.12 20.09
CA ILE A 603 15.69 9.83 19.85
C ILE A 603 16.41 9.61 21.17
N GLU A 604 17.10 8.47 21.28
CA GLU A 604 18.13 8.20 22.27
C GLU A 604 19.47 8.05 21.54
N ASN A 605 20.38 9.00 21.71
CA ASN A 605 21.70 8.96 21.09
C ASN A 605 22.80 9.12 22.16
N SER A 606 23.82 8.28 22.06
CA SER A 606 25.01 8.37 22.88
C SER A 606 26.28 8.27 22.04
N ALA A 607 27.17 9.24 22.19
CA ALA A 607 28.55 9.16 21.71
C ALA A 607 29.51 9.14 22.91
N THR A 608 30.38 8.14 22.95
CA THR A 608 31.31 7.91 24.07
C THR A 608 32.73 7.72 23.56
N THR A 609 33.71 8.30 24.25
CA THR A 609 35.15 8.23 23.95
C THR A 609 35.97 8.29 25.24
N ILE A 610 36.98 7.43 25.41
CA ILE A 610 37.87 7.53 26.60
C ILE A 610 39.29 7.08 26.21
N ALA A 611 40.33 7.95 26.30
CA ALA A 611 41.71 7.60 25.89
C ALA A 611 42.87 8.19 26.73
N THR A 612 43.80 7.35 27.22
CA THR A 612 44.96 7.74 28.07
C THR A 612 46.23 6.95 27.67
N SER A 613 47.39 7.54 27.21
CA SER A 613 48.82 7.13 27.52
C SER A 613 49.96 7.23 26.45
N PHE A 614 51.13 6.58 26.66
CA PHE A 614 52.48 6.96 26.20
C PHE A 614 52.83 6.75 24.68
N GLY A 615 51.97 7.23 23.78
CA GLY A 615 52.10 7.35 22.31
C GLY A 615 50.92 8.17 21.75
N ASP A 616 50.79 8.43 20.44
CA ASP A 616 49.76 9.36 19.85
C ASP A 616 48.31 9.18 20.37
N ASN A 617 47.60 10.29 20.67
CA ASN A 617 46.16 10.32 21.04
C ASN A 617 45.56 11.75 21.02
N GLU A 618 44.44 11.98 20.32
CA GLU A 618 43.67 13.23 20.38
C GLU A 618 42.13 12.96 20.34
N THR A 619 41.48 12.81 21.51
CA THR A 619 40.10 12.28 21.72
C THR A 619 39.01 13.26 21.24
N LEU A 620 37.96 12.77 20.58
CA LEU A 620 36.82 13.59 20.16
C LEU A 620 35.50 12.80 20.27
N SER A 621 34.40 13.41 20.75
CA SER A 621 33.03 12.87 20.73
C SER A 621 32.08 13.92 20.15
N VAL A 622 31.27 13.67 19.13
CA VAL A 622 30.25 14.65 18.67
C VAL A 622 28.92 13.95 18.36
N ALA A 623 27.81 14.42 18.96
CA ALA A 623 26.48 13.80 18.90
C ALA A 623 25.37 14.82 18.54
N PRO A 624 25.25 15.26 17.28
CA PRO A 624 24.15 16.12 16.85
C PRO A 624 22.87 15.30 16.66
N ILE A 625 21.78 15.86 17.16
CA ILE A 625 20.45 15.27 17.06
C ILE A 625 19.49 16.32 16.51
N ILE A 626 18.78 15.97 15.45
CA ILE A 626 17.69 16.77 14.91
C ILE A 626 16.44 15.90 14.90
N SER A 627 15.41 16.35 15.60
CA SER A 627 14.13 15.69 15.65
C SER A 627 13.03 16.69 15.36
N MET A 628 12.12 16.35 14.44
CA MET A 628 11.05 17.26 14.05
C MET A 628 9.77 16.54 13.66
N ASN A 629 8.65 17.09 14.14
CA ASN A 629 7.33 16.82 13.58
C ASN A 629 6.81 18.06 12.85
N LYS A 630 6.30 17.85 11.63
CA LYS A 630 5.67 18.90 10.81
C LYS A 630 4.26 18.50 10.42
N LEU A 631 3.29 19.34 10.78
CA LEU A 631 1.86 19.10 10.58
C LEU A 631 1.23 20.27 9.82
N ALA A 632 0.69 20.00 8.63
CA ALA A 632 -0.19 20.90 7.89
C ALA A 632 -1.54 20.22 7.60
N THR A 633 -2.63 20.77 8.14
CA THR A 633 -3.99 20.23 7.99
C THR A 633 -5.01 21.31 7.66
N GLU A 634 -6.02 20.93 6.87
CA GLU A 634 -7.22 21.73 6.63
C GLU A 634 -8.46 20.88 6.91
N VAL A 635 -9.26 21.31 7.89
CA VAL A 635 -10.51 20.63 8.26
C VAL A 635 -11.70 21.52 7.92
N GLU A 636 -12.56 21.05 7.02
CA GLU A 636 -13.73 21.77 6.53
C GLU A 636 -15.02 20.94 6.71
N ALA A 637 -16.02 21.58 7.31
CA ALA A 637 -17.39 21.09 7.29
C ALA A 637 -18.36 22.17 6.80
N SER A 638 -19.11 21.90 5.73
CA SER A 638 -19.98 22.93 5.14
C SER A 638 -21.26 22.41 4.45
N ILE A 639 -22.32 23.23 4.50
CA ILE A 639 -23.53 23.06 3.69
C ILE A 639 -23.71 24.34 2.88
N SER A 640 -23.56 24.24 1.55
CA SER A 640 -23.56 25.39 0.64
C SER A 640 -24.60 25.25 -0.47
N ASN A 641 -25.27 26.36 -0.80
CA ASN A 641 -26.23 26.47 -1.92
C ASN A 641 -27.34 25.40 -1.94
N ALA A 642 -27.79 24.93 -0.77
CA ALA A 642 -28.91 24.00 -0.70
C ALA A 642 -30.22 24.71 -1.10
N THR A 643 -30.90 24.23 -2.14
CA THR A 643 -32.20 24.76 -2.57
C THR A 643 -33.31 24.44 -1.57
N THR A 644 -33.18 23.30 -0.87
CA THR A 644 -34.01 22.87 0.25
C THR A 644 -33.09 22.23 1.30
N LEU A 645 -33.27 22.57 2.58
CA LEU A 645 -32.55 21.97 3.70
C LEU A 645 -33.53 21.78 4.87
N THR A 646 -34.03 20.57 5.06
CA THR A 646 -35.03 20.26 6.10
C THR A 646 -34.64 19.03 6.90
N ALA A 647 -34.53 19.17 8.22
CA ALA A 647 -34.55 18.07 9.18
C ALA A 647 -35.90 18.08 9.91
N GLN A 648 -36.74 17.06 9.72
CA GLN A 648 -38.14 17.09 10.19
C GLN A 648 -38.28 16.81 11.68
N LYS A 649 -37.47 15.88 12.23
CA LYS A 649 -37.58 15.40 13.62
C LYS A 649 -36.27 15.48 14.42
N GLY A 650 -35.16 15.86 13.78
CA GLY A 650 -33.85 16.01 14.40
C GLY A 650 -33.22 17.38 14.17
N ASP A 651 -31.98 17.53 14.62
CA ASP A 651 -31.18 18.74 14.44
C ASP A 651 -30.40 18.71 13.12
N ILE A 652 -29.88 19.87 12.72
CA ILE A 652 -28.87 20.00 11.67
C ILE A 652 -27.54 20.32 12.36
N THR A 653 -26.55 19.45 12.22
CA THR A 653 -25.22 19.57 12.81
C THR A 653 -24.19 19.73 11.70
N VAL A 654 -23.30 20.72 11.85
CA VAL A 654 -22.13 20.90 10.98
C VAL A 654 -20.93 21.11 11.89
N SER A 655 -19.93 20.23 11.84
CA SER A 655 -18.78 20.25 12.75
C SER A 655 -17.47 19.95 12.03
N ALA A 656 -16.46 20.76 12.29
CA ALA A 656 -15.08 20.56 11.84
C ALA A 656 -14.18 20.60 13.09
N LYS A 657 -13.36 19.55 13.30
CA LYS A 657 -12.53 19.40 14.49
C LYS A 657 -11.16 18.81 14.15
N ASP A 658 -10.09 19.37 14.73
CA ASP A 658 -8.75 18.77 14.73
C ASP A 658 -8.33 18.53 16.19
N THR A 659 -7.94 17.29 16.51
CA THR A 659 -7.45 16.88 17.85
C THR A 659 -6.04 16.32 17.83
N SER A 660 -5.24 16.68 16.83
CA SER A 660 -3.87 16.22 16.68
C SER A 660 -2.98 16.55 17.88
N ASP A 661 -2.12 15.60 18.25
CA ASP A 661 -1.09 15.71 19.28
C ASP A 661 0.31 15.47 18.69
N MET A 662 1.31 16.22 19.18
CA MET A 662 2.68 16.16 18.67
C MET A 662 3.70 16.24 19.80
N ASP A 663 4.52 15.21 19.93
CA ASP A 663 5.62 15.16 20.90
C ASP A 663 6.97 14.86 20.23
N VAL A 664 8.01 15.57 20.69
CA VAL A 664 9.40 15.33 20.31
C VAL A 664 10.23 15.16 21.57
N ILE A 665 10.86 14.00 21.71
CA ILE A 665 11.69 13.67 22.86
C ILE A 665 13.09 13.32 22.36
N VAL A 666 14.08 14.08 22.84
CA VAL A 666 15.48 13.87 22.50
C VAL A 666 16.31 13.67 23.77
N ALA A 667 16.94 12.51 23.89
CA ALA A 667 17.94 12.20 24.89
C ALA A 667 19.32 12.12 24.22
N ALA A 668 20.11 13.19 24.40
CA ALA A 668 21.47 13.27 23.89
C ALA A 668 22.49 13.03 25.00
N SER A 669 23.46 12.15 24.77
CA SER A 669 24.64 11.97 25.62
C SER A 669 25.92 12.11 24.78
N SER A 670 26.91 12.87 25.25
CA SER A 670 28.23 13.01 24.59
C SER A 670 29.32 12.99 25.66
N VAL A 671 30.24 12.01 25.63
CA VAL A 671 31.30 11.89 26.64
C VAL A 671 32.62 11.42 26.05
N ALA A 672 33.56 12.35 25.78
CA ALA A 672 34.99 12.08 25.60
C ALA A 672 35.79 12.43 26.88
N ILE A 673 36.72 11.57 27.34
CA ILE A 673 37.76 11.94 28.35
C ILE A 673 39.11 11.26 28.07
N GLY A 674 40.20 12.04 27.96
CA GLY A 674 41.55 11.49 27.84
C GLY A 674 42.67 12.19 28.62
N VAL A 675 43.63 11.42 29.18
CA VAL A 675 44.76 11.85 30.06
C VAL A 675 45.99 10.88 30.09
N GLY A 676 47.18 11.20 29.53
CA GLY A 676 48.40 10.36 29.73
C GLY A 676 49.70 10.78 28.98
N ALA A 677 50.88 10.32 29.45
CA ALA A 677 52.17 11.05 29.38
C ALA A 677 53.20 10.79 28.22
N GLU A 678 52.81 10.24 27.06
CA GLU A 678 53.53 10.45 25.77
C GLU A 678 52.57 10.88 24.61
N GLU A 679 51.24 10.58 24.56
CA GLU A 679 50.15 11.54 24.14
C GLU A 679 48.71 11.18 24.64
N ALA A 680 47.85 12.21 24.79
CA ALA A 680 46.40 12.15 25.06
C ALA A 680 45.76 13.53 24.83
N SER A 681 44.57 13.64 24.24
CA SER A 681 43.77 14.90 24.21
C SER A 681 42.28 14.60 24.27
N GLY A 682 41.34 15.55 24.49
CA GLY A 682 39.91 15.23 24.51
C GLY A 682 38.89 16.35 24.33
N ILE A 683 37.89 16.15 23.46
CA ILE A 683 36.77 17.08 23.18
C ILE A 683 35.46 16.33 23.00
N SER A 684 34.33 16.86 23.49
CA SER A 684 32.98 16.28 23.45
C SER A 684 31.96 17.36 23.04
N ILE A 685 31.08 17.16 22.06
CA ILE A 685 30.03 18.13 21.70
C ILE A 685 28.68 17.42 21.47
N GLY A 686 27.70 17.68 22.34
CA GLY A 686 26.30 17.25 22.19
C GLY A 686 25.38 18.41 21.81
N ILE A 687 24.63 18.27 20.71
CA ILE A 687 23.65 19.26 20.23
C ILE A 687 22.33 18.53 20.05
N SER A 688 21.24 19.07 20.60
CA SER A 688 19.89 18.56 20.35
C SER A 688 18.97 19.68 19.88
N ILE A 689 18.26 19.41 18.79
CA ILE A 689 17.20 20.25 18.22
C ILE A 689 15.93 19.41 18.20
N ALA A 690 14.88 19.91 18.85
CA ALA A 690 13.57 19.28 18.93
C ALA A 690 12.51 20.31 18.53
N ASN A 691 11.87 20.12 17.38
CA ASN A 691 10.91 21.08 16.81
C ASN A 691 9.57 20.44 16.50
N ASN A 692 8.49 21.08 16.95
CA ASN A 692 7.14 20.84 16.47
C ASN A 692 6.70 22.06 15.67
N GLU A 693 6.29 21.88 14.41
CA GLU A 693 5.76 22.93 13.56
C GLU A 693 4.32 22.59 13.14
N LEU A 694 3.42 23.57 13.31
CA LEU A 694 1.98 23.39 13.17
C LEU A 694 1.36 24.48 12.29
N PHE A 695 0.66 24.04 11.25
CA PHE A 695 -0.20 24.86 10.41
C PHE A 695 -1.60 24.22 10.32
N ILE A 696 -2.63 24.90 10.83
CA ILE A 696 -4.02 24.38 10.79
C ILE A 696 -4.96 25.47 10.29
N ILE A 697 -5.79 25.12 9.30
CA ILE A 697 -6.90 25.95 8.82
C ILE A 697 -8.25 25.30 9.19
N TYR A 698 -9.14 26.09 9.80
CA TYR A 698 -10.52 25.69 10.08
C TYR A 698 -11.50 26.56 9.29
N SER A 699 -12.50 25.93 8.67
CA SER A 699 -13.65 26.65 8.14
C SER A 699 -14.98 25.96 8.46
N GLN A 700 -15.96 26.76 8.90
CA GLN A 700 -17.35 26.34 9.09
C GLN A 700 -18.26 27.43 8.50
N LEU A 701 -19.15 27.05 7.58
CA LEU A 701 -20.14 27.95 7.00
C LEU A 701 -21.54 27.33 7.08
N THR A 702 -22.44 27.99 7.78
CA THR A 702 -23.83 27.56 7.93
C THR A 702 -24.78 28.71 7.55
N LEU A 703 -25.73 28.47 6.64
CA LEU A 703 -26.75 29.45 6.25
C LEU A 703 -28.15 29.07 6.76
N ASN A 704 -28.60 29.86 7.75
CA ASN A 704 -29.97 30.11 8.25
C ASN A 704 -30.72 29.10 9.17
N LYS A 705 -31.08 29.67 10.34
CA LYS A 705 -32.06 29.37 11.41
C LYS A 705 -31.91 28.09 12.27
N LYS A 706 -31.62 28.39 13.56
CA LYS A 706 -31.48 27.55 14.78
C LYS A 706 -30.30 26.57 14.73
N PHE A 707 -29.16 27.03 15.23
CA PHE A 707 -27.94 26.23 15.36
C PHE A 707 -27.32 26.41 16.75
N PHE A 708 -26.80 25.30 17.30
CA PHE A 708 -25.87 25.30 18.42
C PHE A 708 -24.45 25.27 17.84
N LEU A 709 -23.63 26.25 18.21
CA LEU A 709 -22.20 26.29 17.91
C LEU A 709 -21.44 25.81 19.17
N PHE A 710 -20.63 24.76 19.06
CA PHE A 710 -19.71 24.35 20.12
C PHE A 710 -18.28 24.77 19.75
N PHE A 711 -17.67 25.62 20.56
CA PHE A 711 -16.21 25.81 20.57
C PHE A 711 -15.62 24.92 21.67
N TYR A 712 -14.54 24.19 21.37
CA TYR A 712 -13.74 23.48 22.38
C TYR A 712 -12.34 24.10 22.52
N GLU A 713 -11.86 24.10 23.77
CA GLU A 713 -10.70 24.82 24.30
C GLU A 713 -9.37 24.05 24.04
N PHE A 714 -8.32 24.73 23.57
CA PHE A 714 -6.97 24.18 23.39
C PHE A 714 -6.20 24.10 24.73
N LYS A 715 -5.52 22.98 25.00
CA LYS A 715 -4.50 22.86 26.06
C LYS A 715 -3.13 22.55 25.43
N ILE A 716 -2.32 23.59 25.22
CA ILE A 716 -0.90 23.42 24.89
C ILE A 716 -0.12 23.25 26.20
N LYS A 717 0.56 22.11 26.36
CA LYS A 717 1.47 21.87 27.49
C LYS A 717 2.91 22.17 27.04
N LEU A 718 3.21 23.46 26.92
CA LEU A 718 4.55 23.93 26.55
C LEU A 718 5.51 23.74 27.74
N ILE A 719 6.44 22.79 27.66
CA ILE A 719 7.64 22.76 28.53
C ILE A 719 8.82 23.26 27.68
N CYS A 720 8.91 24.58 27.48
CA CYS A 720 10.09 25.22 26.91
C CYS A 720 11.05 25.64 28.04
N TYR A 721 12.31 25.20 27.99
CA TYR A 721 13.41 25.97 28.56
C TYR A 721 13.75 27.11 27.60
N ALA A 722 13.55 28.34 28.06
CA ALA A 722 13.61 29.56 27.26
C ALA A 722 15.04 30.04 27.02
N ILE A 723 15.43 30.31 25.76
CA ILE A 723 16.16 31.53 25.35
C ILE A 723 15.73 31.91 23.91
N LYS A 724 14.74 32.80 23.78
CA LYS A 724 14.34 33.42 22.50
C LYS A 724 14.50 34.94 22.60
N ALA A 725 15.75 35.42 22.63
CA ALA A 725 16.10 36.84 22.47
C ALA A 725 17.63 37.07 22.32
N CYS A 726 18.26 36.63 21.22
CA CYS A 726 19.56 37.19 20.79
C CYS A 726 19.99 36.81 19.35
N TYR A 727 19.06 36.62 18.41
CA TYR A 727 19.40 36.07 17.09
C TYR A 727 20.11 37.03 16.12
N SER A 728 20.16 38.35 16.38
CA SER A 728 20.78 39.30 15.41
C SER A 728 22.21 39.74 15.72
N ARG A 729 22.79 39.36 16.88
CA ARG A 729 24.15 39.76 17.29
C ARG A 729 25.16 38.61 17.40
N ILE A 730 24.70 37.39 17.19
CA ILE A 730 25.53 36.19 17.29
C ILE A 730 26.18 35.83 15.94
N GLY A 731 25.58 36.17 14.80
CA GLY A 731 26.12 35.86 13.46
C GLY A 731 27.53 36.40 13.18
N GLU A 732 27.94 37.54 13.76
CA GLU A 732 29.30 38.08 13.60
C GLU A 732 30.34 37.42 14.53
N ALA A 733 29.92 36.79 15.64
CA ALA A 733 30.83 36.09 16.54
C ALA A 733 31.21 34.69 16.03
N TRP A 734 30.33 34.04 15.25
CA TRP A 734 30.58 32.70 14.68
C TRP A 734 31.57 32.70 13.51
N LYS A 735 31.66 33.80 12.74
CA LYS A 735 32.66 33.95 11.67
C LYS A 735 34.12 33.92 12.14
N ASN A 736 34.38 34.23 13.41
CA ASN A 736 35.74 34.26 13.97
C ASN A 736 36.16 32.95 14.64
N ILE A 737 35.23 32.02 14.93
CA ILE A 737 35.54 30.71 15.53
C ILE A 737 35.91 29.67 14.46
N PHE A 738 35.34 29.78 13.25
CA PHE A 738 35.68 28.90 12.12
C PHE A 738 36.99 29.27 11.39
N LEU A 739 37.62 30.40 11.72
CA LEU A 739 38.91 30.82 11.16
C LEU A 739 40.12 30.40 12.04
N ILE A 740 39.85 29.67 13.13
CA ILE A 740 40.87 29.12 14.06
C ILE A 740 40.81 27.57 14.11
N MET A 741 39.79 26.95 13.48
CA MET A 741 39.90 25.60 12.89
C MET A 741 40.79 25.69 11.64
#